data_AF-A0AAU3FNV8-F1
#
_entry.id   AF-A0AAU3FNV8-F1
#
_cell.length_a   1.000
_cell.length_b   1.000
_cell.length_c   1.000
_cell.angle_alpha   90.00
_cell.angle_beta   90.00
_cell.angle_gamma   90.00
#
_symmetry.space_group_name_H-M   'P 1'
#
loop_
_entity.id
_entity.type
_entity.pdbx_description
1 polymer ?
#
loop_
_entity_poly.entity_id
_entity_poly.type
_entity_poly.pdbx_seq_one_letter_code
_entity_poly.pdbx_strand_id
1 'polypeptide(L)'
;MAVAGTLFTLLALVAVIVTDLHDRDFPQALSAQSRLGLDFGESQFSDRDAFAALTQMDADWNLGLVRIAPGLVDDGDERIFVTLNDGSLPATFRWFSGADAGRVVGRDRLANSSPDGSYLVTGDAARLAEVESRLSSAGVRVTRVDASVTDSLWFAMREGGFAAAVLAAFALIAALALFWLSMKARSRALRVLAGCPTWRIQAQDLGGFAAALLVPAGAVTLAAAACVGLARGWLYVGVFVKALAGVEVAVIAVSLLVALVMSASAWPSATMLATRQPAVRSLRSAAVVVQALTFLLVVGTAGPAWSAYRSSSATAAEMAQWKNLADQVAVQFGMGDDEMTSLEPRIGNLVRDGESAGAVAYSYTFSDETWEGDLGDYSAIAFVNQRWLDLMTTNAPPDALTPVPYERVSGMLSREFGETFSLWSRSRRAGGEILSGFGYLRPAGGFRMPVAQGGGGSLSFLDDVLVAVMPSLHQTFDDSNLTSMVSTRNILFTGVAATQAMIEREGLSAETLSGRGIRGDLSVVYVAEEGILRAQFMAYVVWLMNLALTALVVAFTVATAISALITALLHAKRDLPLRLSGRPWARILQSRVSRELLAGAALVSLLALVQRPDSMGALLVAAMFGMFVVPLSHLWAANRCFSGVSRRRI
;
A
#
# COMPACT_ATOMS: atom_id res chain seq x y z
N MET A 1 31.40 9.81 4.77
CA MET A 1 30.98 9.13 6.01
C MET A 1 29.56 9.51 6.38
N ALA A 2 29.25 10.73 6.83
CA ALA A 2 27.88 11.10 7.24
C ALA A 2 26.80 10.83 6.17
N VAL A 3 26.98 11.33 4.93
CA VAL A 3 26.00 11.14 3.83
C VAL A 3 25.83 9.66 3.45
N ALA A 4 26.92 8.88 3.40
CA ALA A 4 26.87 7.45 3.14
C ALA A 4 26.17 6.70 4.28
N GLY A 5 26.44 7.07 5.54
CA GLY A 5 25.73 6.56 6.71
C GLY A 5 24.23 6.81 6.60
N THR A 6 23.81 8.03 6.24
CA THR A 6 22.38 8.35 6.02
C THR A 6 21.75 7.49 4.92
N LEU A 7 22.44 7.28 3.79
CA LEU A 7 21.97 6.37 2.73
C LEU A 7 21.74 4.96 3.29
N PHE A 8 22.75 4.38 3.94
CA PHE A 8 22.65 3.01 4.46
C PHE A 8 21.64 2.89 5.60
N THR A 9 21.44 3.92 6.43
CA THR A 9 20.36 3.95 7.43
C THR A 9 18.98 3.96 6.76
N LEU A 10 18.80 4.69 5.66
CA LEU A 10 17.55 4.64 4.89
C LEU A 10 17.35 3.24 4.27
N LEU A 11 18.41 2.60 3.76
CA LEU A 11 18.33 1.22 3.26
C LEU A 11 17.99 0.23 4.38
N ALA A 12 18.50 0.43 5.59
CA ALA A 12 18.13 -0.37 6.76
C ALA A 12 16.64 -0.22 7.09
N LEU A 13 16.07 0.99 6.99
CA LEU A 13 14.61 1.18 7.15
C LEU A 13 13.82 0.48 6.03
N VAL A 14 14.30 0.52 4.79
CA VAL A 14 13.70 -0.26 3.68
C VAL A 14 13.80 -1.76 3.94
N ALA A 15 14.90 -2.24 4.50
CA ALA A 15 15.05 -3.66 4.85
C ALA A 15 14.13 -4.07 6.00
N VAL A 16 13.90 -3.19 6.99
CA VAL A 16 12.86 -3.39 8.02
C VAL A 16 11.50 -3.56 7.35
N ILE A 17 11.19 -2.72 6.36
CA ILE A 17 9.92 -2.79 5.61
C ILE A 17 9.78 -4.11 4.86
N VAL A 18 10.80 -4.50 4.10
CA VAL A 18 10.78 -5.74 3.33
C VAL A 18 10.68 -6.94 4.26
N THR A 19 11.33 -6.88 5.42
CA THR A 19 11.25 -7.94 6.44
C THR A 19 9.86 -8.02 7.05
N ASP A 20 9.21 -6.89 7.34
CA ASP A 20 7.84 -6.88 7.87
C ASP A 20 6.83 -7.42 6.85
N LEU A 21 6.93 -6.99 5.58
CA LEU A 21 6.09 -7.53 4.50
C LEU A 21 6.31 -9.03 4.32
N HIS A 22 7.57 -9.45 4.29
CA HIS A 22 7.92 -10.85 4.15
C HIS A 22 7.41 -11.68 5.33
N ASP A 23 7.52 -11.18 6.57
CA ASP A 23 6.98 -11.85 7.75
C ASP A 23 5.45 -11.92 7.71
N ARG A 24 4.77 -10.87 7.25
CA ARG A 24 3.30 -10.84 7.09
C ARG A 24 2.78 -11.85 6.07
N ASP A 25 3.52 -12.05 4.98
CA ASP A 25 3.17 -13.00 3.93
C ASP A 25 3.63 -14.43 4.28
N PHE A 26 4.78 -14.56 4.94
CA PHE A 26 5.43 -15.80 5.33
C PHE A 26 5.97 -15.69 6.77
N PRO A 27 5.10 -15.92 7.78
CA PRO A 27 5.46 -15.77 9.18
C PRO A 27 6.65 -16.65 9.56
N GLN A 28 7.76 -16.02 9.94
CA GLN A 28 9.01 -16.72 10.26
C GLN A 28 8.85 -17.57 11.53
N ALA A 29 8.02 -17.11 12.47
CA ALA A 29 7.72 -17.84 13.69
C ALA A 29 6.96 -19.16 13.44
N LEU A 30 6.26 -19.27 12.31
CA LEU A 30 5.57 -20.48 11.87
C LEU A 30 6.41 -21.30 10.88
N SER A 31 7.62 -20.83 10.52
CA SER A 31 8.46 -21.46 9.49
C SER A 31 7.74 -21.62 8.14
N ALA A 32 6.85 -20.69 7.78
CA ALA A 32 6.11 -20.74 6.52
C ALA A 32 7.05 -20.65 5.31
N GLN A 33 7.01 -21.63 4.43
CA GLN A 33 7.89 -21.73 3.25
C GLN A 33 7.19 -21.41 1.94
N SER A 34 5.89 -21.68 1.87
CA SER A 34 5.06 -21.48 0.67
C SER A 34 3.64 -21.08 1.06
N ARG A 35 2.96 -20.38 0.15
CA ARG A 35 1.55 -20.03 0.24
C ARG A 35 0.82 -20.62 -0.95
N LEU A 36 -0.28 -21.31 -0.67
CA LEU A 36 -1.23 -21.83 -1.65
C LEU A 36 -2.50 -20.98 -1.57
N GLY A 37 -2.85 -20.31 -2.66
CA GLY A 37 -4.19 -19.76 -2.86
C GLY A 37 -5.05 -20.83 -3.51
N LEU A 38 -6.12 -21.24 -2.83
CA LEU A 38 -7.04 -22.26 -3.29
C LEU A 38 -8.39 -21.60 -3.58
N ASP A 39 -8.93 -21.92 -4.76
CA ASP A 39 -10.25 -21.51 -5.23
C ASP A 39 -11.00 -22.77 -5.68
N PHE A 40 -12.01 -23.13 -4.89
CA PHE A 40 -12.86 -24.30 -5.02
C PHE A 40 -14.14 -24.01 -5.79
N GLY A 41 -14.35 -22.79 -6.31
CA GLY A 41 -15.60 -22.37 -6.94
C GLY A 41 -16.03 -23.20 -8.16
N GLU A 42 -15.09 -23.83 -8.86
CA GLU A 42 -15.35 -24.75 -9.99
C GLU A 42 -15.04 -26.23 -9.63
N SER A 43 -14.78 -26.51 -8.35
CA SER A 43 -14.30 -27.83 -7.93
C SER A 43 -15.41 -28.86 -7.77
N GLN A 44 -15.01 -30.13 -7.72
CA GLN A 44 -15.90 -31.26 -7.50
C GLN A 44 -16.25 -31.48 -6.01
N PHE A 45 -15.66 -30.68 -5.12
CA PHE A 45 -15.81 -30.83 -3.67
C PHE A 45 -16.91 -29.91 -3.13
N SER A 46 -17.71 -30.39 -2.19
CA SER A 46 -18.47 -29.51 -1.29
C SER A 46 -17.53 -28.81 -0.30
N ASP A 47 -17.95 -27.71 0.33
CA ASP A 47 -17.10 -26.98 1.30
C ASP A 47 -16.61 -27.91 2.43
N ARG A 48 -17.48 -28.83 2.88
CA ARG A 48 -17.17 -29.81 3.91
C ARG A 48 -16.19 -30.89 3.44
N ASP A 49 -16.34 -31.36 2.21
CA ASP A 49 -15.43 -32.36 1.61
C ASP A 49 -14.06 -31.75 1.30
N ALA A 50 -14.02 -30.46 0.95
CA ALA A 50 -12.78 -29.73 0.68
C ALA A 50 -11.88 -29.67 1.93
N PHE A 51 -12.42 -29.31 3.11
CA PHE A 51 -11.63 -29.33 4.34
C PHE A 51 -11.16 -30.73 4.74
N ALA A 52 -12.01 -31.74 4.58
CA ALA A 52 -11.63 -33.12 4.87
C ALA A 52 -10.49 -33.59 3.94
N ALA A 53 -10.59 -33.29 2.64
CA ALA A 53 -9.57 -33.59 1.64
C ALA A 53 -8.25 -32.86 1.94
N LEU A 54 -8.29 -31.56 2.27
CA LEU A 54 -7.11 -30.79 2.66
C LEU A 54 -6.47 -31.32 3.95
N THR A 55 -7.27 -31.68 4.94
CA THR A 55 -6.79 -32.25 6.21
C THR A 55 -6.09 -33.59 5.98
N GLN A 56 -6.65 -34.44 5.12
CA GLN A 56 -6.03 -35.71 4.76
C GLN A 56 -4.72 -35.51 3.99
N MET A 57 -4.69 -34.62 2.98
CA MET A 57 -3.47 -34.32 2.23
C MET A 57 -2.38 -33.71 3.10
N ASP A 58 -2.75 -32.87 4.06
CA ASP A 58 -1.83 -32.30 5.05
C ASP A 58 -1.19 -33.38 5.92
N ALA A 59 -1.98 -34.36 6.37
CA ALA A 59 -1.49 -35.48 7.18
C ALA A 59 -0.61 -36.45 6.37
N ASP A 60 -1.05 -36.82 5.16
CA ASP A 60 -0.37 -37.79 4.29
C ASP A 60 1.02 -37.30 3.84
N TRP A 61 1.16 -35.98 3.66
CA TRP A 61 2.38 -35.37 3.12
C TRP A 61 3.09 -34.44 4.10
N ASN A 62 2.64 -34.37 5.36
CA ASN A 62 3.22 -33.59 6.44
C ASN A 62 3.48 -32.12 6.04
N LEU A 63 2.50 -31.49 5.39
CA LEU A 63 2.63 -30.15 4.80
C LEU A 63 2.57 -29.04 5.86
N GLY A 64 1.98 -29.31 7.03
CA GLY A 64 1.74 -28.31 8.06
C GLY A 64 0.89 -27.16 7.52
N LEU A 65 -0.27 -27.48 6.93
CA LEU A 65 -1.17 -26.49 6.34
C LEU A 65 -1.83 -25.64 7.43
N VAL A 66 -1.65 -24.33 7.28
CA VAL A 66 -2.19 -23.31 8.17
C VAL A 66 -2.96 -22.29 7.37
N ARG A 67 -4.27 -22.20 7.60
CA ARG A 67 -5.10 -21.19 6.94
C ARG A 67 -4.92 -19.83 7.59
N ILE A 68 -4.79 -18.80 6.76
CA ILE A 68 -4.82 -17.41 7.22
C ILE A 68 -6.29 -16.96 7.33
N ALA A 69 -6.68 -16.50 8.51
CA ALA A 69 -8.00 -15.89 8.77
C ALA A 69 -7.83 -14.67 9.71
N PRO A 70 -8.79 -13.76 9.80
CA PRO A 70 -8.77 -12.67 10.79
C PRO A 70 -9.39 -13.09 12.13
N GLY A 71 -8.94 -12.42 13.19
CA GLY A 71 -9.58 -12.44 14.50
C GLY A 71 -10.87 -11.63 14.47
N LEU A 72 -11.97 -12.21 14.94
CA LEU A 72 -13.30 -11.59 14.89
C LEU A 72 -13.94 -11.38 16.27
N VAL A 73 -13.28 -11.85 17.34
CA VAL A 73 -13.86 -11.95 18.69
C VAL A 73 -13.29 -10.91 19.67
N ASP A 74 -12.14 -10.31 19.36
CA ASP A 74 -11.47 -9.32 20.21
C ASP A 74 -11.17 -8.03 19.41
N ASP A 75 -11.12 -6.89 20.10
CA ASP A 75 -10.90 -5.52 19.58
C ASP A 75 -9.55 -5.30 18.83
N GLY A 76 -8.76 -6.37 18.68
CA GLY A 76 -7.43 -6.37 18.08
C GLY A 76 -7.44 -6.59 16.57
N ASP A 77 -6.48 -5.97 15.87
CA ASP A 77 -6.24 -6.13 14.43
C ASP A 77 -5.62 -7.50 14.06
N GLU A 78 -5.90 -8.53 14.86
CA GLU A 78 -5.13 -9.77 14.94
C GLU A 78 -5.44 -10.71 13.76
N ARG A 79 -4.40 -11.14 13.03
CA ARG A 79 -4.53 -12.28 12.10
C ARG A 79 -4.40 -13.57 12.89
N ILE A 80 -5.35 -14.48 12.70
CA ILE A 80 -5.33 -15.83 13.29
C ILE A 80 -4.90 -16.86 12.24
N PHE A 81 -4.19 -17.87 12.72
CA PHE A 81 -3.58 -18.92 11.92
C PHE A 81 -4.23 -20.22 12.32
N VAL A 82 -5.05 -20.78 11.45
CA VAL A 82 -5.86 -21.95 11.80
C VAL A 82 -5.22 -23.22 11.27
N THR A 83 -4.83 -24.13 12.15
CA THR A 83 -4.20 -25.39 11.77
C THR A 83 -5.25 -26.40 11.33
N LEU A 84 -5.00 -27.11 10.22
CA LEU A 84 -5.88 -28.18 9.75
C LEU A 84 -5.72 -29.46 10.57
N ASN A 85 -4.48 -29.80 10.93
CA ASN A 85 -4.14 -30.90 11.82
C ASN A 85 -3.50 -30.41 13.13
N ASP A 86 -3.46 -31.28 14.14
CA ASP A 86 -2.79 -31.03 15.41
C ASP A 86 -1.26 -30.94 15.17
N GLY A 87 -0.75 -29.71 15.14
CA GLY A 87 0.66 -29.41 14.90
C GLY A 87 1.39 -28.91 16.16
N SER A 88 2.72 -28.90 16.10
CA SER A 88 3.60 -28.39 17.17
C SER A 88 3.81 -26.86 17.12
N LEU A 89 2.90 -26.13 16.48
CA LEU A 89 3.00 -24.69 16.31
C LEU A 89 2.71 -23.96 17.64
N PRO A 90 3.37 -22.81 17.89
CA PRO A 90 3.14 -22.04 19.11
C PRO A 90 1.73 -21.46 19.12
N ALA A 91 1.02 -21.54 20.25
CA ALA A 91 -0.33 -20.97 20.40
C ALA A 91 -0.39 -19.46 20.12
N THR A 92 0.71 -18.75 20.41
CA THR A 92 0.88 -17.33 20.09
C THR A 92 2.32 -17.09 19.63
N PHE A 93 2.51 -16.25 18.62
CA PHE A 93 3.81 -15.74 18.21
C PHE A 93 3.79 -14.22 18.13
N ARG A 94 4.95 -13.58 18.02
CA ARG A 94 5.04 -12.12 17.83
C ARG A 94 5.35 -11.84 16.39
N TRP A 95 4.76 -10.78 15.84
CA TRP A 95 5.14 -10.27 14.52
C TRP A 95 6.46 -9.51 14.58
N PHE A 96 7.15 -9.40 13.44
CA PHE A 96 8.28 -8.47 13.29
C PHE A 96 7.89 -7.02 13.61
N SER A 97 6.66 -6.59 13.28
CA SER A 97 6.10 -5.27 13.63
C SER A 97 5.99 -5.03 15.14
N GLY A 98 5.94 -6.09 15.95
CA GLY A 98 5.87 -6.12 17.41
C GLY A 98 4.64 -5.46 18.04
N ALA A 99 3.68 -5.01 17.25
CA ALA A 99 2.45 -4.36 17.71
C ALA A 99 1.42 -5.38 18.22
N ASP A 100 1.28 -6.51 17.52
CA ASP A 100 0.29 -7.54 17.81
C ASP A 100 0.96 -8.92 18.01
N ALA A 101 0.29 -9.80 18.74
CA ALA A 101 0.60 -11.22 18.68
C ALA A 101 -0.10 -11.82 17.44
N GLY A 102 0.45 -12.88 16.86
CA GLY A 102 -0.31 -13.75 15.97
C GLY A 102 -0.78 -14.94 16.79
N ARG A 103 -2.07 -15.30 16.68
CA ARG A 103 -2.63 -16.44 17.42
C ARG A 103 -2.81 -17.64 16.49
N VAL A 104 -2.33 -18.80 16.93
CA VAL A 104 -2.60 -20.06 16.26
C VAL A 104 -3.81 -20.71 16.94
N VAL A 105 -4.82 -21.06 16.16
CA VAL A 105 -6.10 -21.59 16.65
C VAL A 105 -6.35 -22.94 15.99
N GLY A 106 -7.06 -23.83 16.68
CA GLY A 106 -7.43 -25.13 16.14
C GLY A 106 -8.52 -25.05 15.06
N ARG A 107 -8.67 -26.16 14.33
CA ARG A 107 -9.61 -26.36 13.22
C ARG A 107 -11.06 -25.95 13.51
N ASP A 108 -11.48 -25.94 14.78
CA ASP A 108 -12.85 -25.61 15.18
C ASP A 108 -13.26 -24.20 14.71
N ARG A 109 -12.29 -23.28 14.51
CA ARG A 109 -12.57 -21.96 13.94
C ARG A 109 -12.96 -21.99 12.47
N LEU A 110 -12.56 -23.01 11.71
CA LEU A 110 -12.88 -23.17 10.28
C LEU A 110 -14.26 -23.75 10.02
N ALA A 111 -14.97 -24.20 11.06
CA ALA A 111 -16.29 -24.80 10.90
C ALA A 111 -17.24 -23.93 10.06
N ASN A 112 -17.03 -22.60 10.10
CA ASN A 112 -17.87 -21.59 9.46
C ASN A 112 -17.04 -20.62 8.60
N SER A 113 -16.04 -21.15 7.90
CA SER A 113 -15.20 -20.37 6.98
C SER A 113 -15.11 -21.13 5.65
N SER A 114 -15.32 -20.48 4.51
CA SER A 114 -15.22 -21.12 3.17
C SER A 114 -13.85 -21.80 2.97
N PRO A 115 -13.71 -22.96 2.29
CA PRO A 115 -12.41 -23.57 2.00
C PRO A 115 -11.52 -22.71 1.09
N ASP A 116 -12.08 -21.70 0.43
CA ASP A 116 -11.33 -20.75 -0.38
C ASP A 116 -10.42 -19.88 0.47
N GLY A 117 -9.27 -19.54 -0.10
CA GLY A 117 -8.36 -18.56 0.47
C GLY A 117 -6.91 -19.01 0.51
N SER A 118 -6.16 -18.41 1.42
CA SER A 118 -4.70 -18.58 1.51
C SER A 118 -4.30 -19.55 2.62
N TYR A 119 -3.57 -20.59 2.23
CA TYR A 119 -2.99 -21.59 3.11
C TYR A 119 -1.47 -21.47 3.10
N LEU A 120 -0.86 -21.43 4.28
CA LEU A 120 0.58 -21.47 4.48
C LEU A 120 1.03 -22.90 4.66
N VAL A 121 2.19 -23.23 4.08
CA VAL A 121 2.86 -24.51 4.21
C VAL A 121 4.00 -24.33 5.21
N THR A 122 3.88 -24.96 6.37
CA THR A 122 4.85 -24.83 7.50
C THR A 122 5.70 -26.09 7.71
N GLY A 123 5.32 -27.20 7.07
CA GLY A 123 6.00 -28.50 7.10
C GLY A 123 6.86 -28.75 5.85
N ASP A 124 6.76 -29.97 5.30
CA ASP A 124 7.58 -30.39 4.17
C ASP A 124 7.04 -29.86 2.84
N ALA A 125 7.85 -29.04 2.15
CA ALA A 125 7.53 -28.47 0.84
C ALA A 125 7.88 -29.40 -0.34
N ALA A 126 8.55 -30.54 -0.13
CA ALA A 126 9.10 -31.38 -1.20
C ALA A 126 8.03 -31.99 -2.12
N ARG A 127 6.82 -32.20 -1.62
CA ARG A 127 5.71 -32.86 -2.36
C ARG A 127 4.61 -31.89 -2.80
N LEU A 128 4.84 -30.57 -2.67
CA LEU A 128 3.84 -29.55 -3.05
C LEU A 128 3.36 -29.65 -4.50
N ALA A 129 4.26 -30.01 -5.44
CA ALA A 129 3.88 -30.18 -6.84
C ALA A 129 2.84 -31.30 -7.05
N GLU A 130 2.87 -32.33 -6.21
CA GLU A 130 1.90 -33.44 -6.27
C GLU A 130 0.55 -33.03 -5.65
N VAL A 131 0.57 -32.19 -4.61
CA VAL A 131 -0.62 -31.55 -4.03
C VAL A 131 -1.31 -30.68 -5.07
N GLU A 132 -0.56 -29.80 -5.73
CA GLU A 132 -1.05 -28.91 -6.78
C GLU A 132 -1.69 -29.70 -7.92
N SER A 133 -1.02 -30.77 -8.38
CA SER A 133 -1.55 -31.63 -9.43
C SER A 133 -2.84 -32.36 -9.01
N ARG A 134 -2.90 -32.83 -7.76
CA ARG A 134 -4.08 -33.54 -7.23
C ARG A 134 -5.28 -32.61 -7.04
N LEU A 135 -5.06 -31.40 -6.52
CA LEU A 135 -6.11 -30.38 -6.38
C LEU A 135 -6.57 -29.87 -7.75
N SER A 136 -5.64 -29.61 -8.67
CA SER A 136 -5.98 -29.16 -10.03
C SER A 136 -6.77 -30.21 -10.80
N SER A 137 -6.45 -31.50 -10.65
CA SER A 137 -7.22 -32.59 -11.29
C SER A 137 -8.62 -32.77 -10.71
N ALA A 138 -8.88 -32.25 -9.52
CA ALA A 138 -10.21 -32.19 -8.90
C ALA A 138 -10.99 -30.89 -9.22
N GLY A 139 -10.45 -30.04 -10.10
CA GLY A 139 -11.08 -28.78 -10.50
C GLY A 139 -10.81 -27.59 -9.58
N VAL A 140 -9.89 -27.72 -8.62
CA VAL A 140 -9.48 -26.60 -7.74
C VAL A 140 -8.45 -25.73 -8.46
N ARG A 141 -8.67 -24.42 -8.52
CA ARG A 141 -7.68 -23.49 -9.04
C ARG A 141 -6.64 -23.22 -7.96
N VAL A 142 -5.41 -23.70 -8.19
CA VAL A 142 -4.30 -23.58 -7.25
C VAL A 142 -3.32 -22.51 -7.71
N THR A 143 -3.03 -21.55 -6.85
CA THR A 143 -1.97 -20.56 -7.05
C THR A 143 -0.90 -20.75 -5.99
N ARG A 144 0.34 -21.01 -6.41
CA ARG A 144 1.46 -21.17 -5.50
C ARG A 144 2.37 -19.95 -5.52
N VAL A 145 2.75 -19.50 -4.34
CA VAL A 145 3.77 -18.47 -4.14
C VAL A 145 4.76 -18.97 -3.10
N ASP A 146 6.02 -19.13 -3.48
CA ASP A 146 7.09 -19.55 -2.56
C ASP A 146 7.71 -18.36 -1.83
N ALA A 147 8.20 -18.59 -0.61
CA ALA A 147 8.84 -17.57 0.20
C ALA A 147 10.15 -17.10 -0.45
N SER A 148 10.12 -15.90 -0.99
CA SER A 148 11.27 -15.31 -1.69
C SER A 148 11.38 -13.84 -1.34
N VAL A 149 12.42 -13.50 -0.57
CA VAL A 149 12.73 -12.10 -0.20
C VAL A 149 12.99 -11.25 -1.45
N THR A 150 13.53 -11.85 -2.51
CA THR A 150 13.78 -11.19 -3.79
C THR A 150 12.49 -10.90 -4.55
N ASP A 151 11.51 -11.81 -4.52
CA ASP A 151 10.23 -11.60 -5.19
C ASP A 151 9.34 -10.62 -4.41
N SER A 152 9.38 -10.65 -3.07
CA SER A 152 8.76 -9.61 -2.24
C SER A 152 9.36 -8.23 -2.52
N LEU A 153 10.69 -8.14 -2.70
CA LEU A 153 11.36 -6.89 -3.08
C LEU A 153 10.96 -6.44 -4.50
N TRP A 154 10.89 -7.37 -5.46
CA TRP A 154 10.50 -7.07 -6.84
C TRP A 154 9.04 -6.66 -6.97
N PHE A 155 8.14 -7.36 -6.28
CA PHE A 155 6.72 -7.04 -6.17
C PHE A 155 6.53 -5.64 -5.59
N ALA A 156 7.18 -5.37 -4.45
CA ALA A 156 7.16 -4.06 -3.83
C ALA A 156 7.67 -2.98 -4.80
N MET A 157 8.74 -3.23 -5.55
CA MET A 157 9.26 -2.29 -6.57
C MET A 157 8.28 -1.99 -7.72
N ARG A 158 7.39 -2.94 -8.07
CA ARG A 158 6.44 -2.81 -9.19
C ARG A 158 5.17 -2.08 -8.80
N GLU A 159 4.80 -2.10 -7.52
CA GLU A 159 3.71 -1.28 -6.98
C GLU A 159 4.12 0.20 -6.88
N GLY A 160 3.27 1.09 -7.42
CA GLY A 160 3.62 2.48 -7.74
C GLY A 160 4.12 3.36 -6.58
N GLY A 161 3.90 2.97 -5.32
CA GLY A 161 4.42 3.67 -4.14
C GLY A 161 5.93 3.56 -3.94
N PHE A 162 6.55 2.47 -4.42
CA PHE A 162 7.96 2.15 -4.17
C PHE A 162 8.91 2.78 -5.20
N ALA A 163 8.40 3.14 -6.38
CA ALA A 163 9.16 3.82 -7.42
C ALA A 163 9.80 5.12 -6.92
N ALA A 164 9.10 5.89 -6.07
CA ALA A 164 9.62 7.11 -5.47
C ALA A 164 10.85 6.85 -4.58
N ALA A 165 10.82 5.79 -3.77
CA ALA A 165 11.94 5.41 -2.89
C ALA A 165 13.17 4.98 -3.71
N VAL A 166 12.95 4.21 -4.76
CA VAL A 166 14.01 3.77 -5.69
C VAL A 166 14.66 4.99 -6.37
N LEU A 167 13.84 5.91 -6.89
CA LEU A 167 14.33 7.16 -7.49
C LEU A 167 15.12 8.02 -6.49
N ALA A 168 14.71 8.02 -5.21
CA ALA A 168 15.45 8.68 -4.12
C ALA A 168 16.83 8.08 -3.89
N ALA A 169 16.93 6.75 -3.91
CA ALA A 169 18.20 6.04 -3.78
C ALA A 169 19.13 6.38 -4.95
N PHE A 170 18.64 6.31 -6.20
CA PHE A 170 19.42 6.69 -7.39
C PHE A 170 19.91 8.14 -7.32
N ALA A 171 19.05 9.05 -6.89
CA ALA A 171 19.39 10.45 -6.65
C ALA A 171 20.54 10.62 -5.64
N LEU A 172 20.46 9.93 -4.49
CA LEU A 172 21.46 10.00 -3.43
C LEU A 172 22.79 9.35 -3.87
N ILE A 173 22.72 8.25 -4.62
CA ILE A 173 23.87 7.60 -5.26
C ILE A 173 24.60 8.59 -6.20
N ALA A 174 23.86 9.23 -7.10
CA ALA A 174 24.44 10.18 -8.05
C ALA A 174 25.07 11.39 -7.34
N ALA A 175 24.41 11.91 -6.30
CA ALA A 175 24.96 12.97 -5.48
C ALA A 175 26.26 12.54 -4.76
N LEU A 176 26.30 11.33 -4.20
CA LEU A 176 27.48 10.82 -3.50
C LEU A 176 28.66 10.59 -4.47
N ALA A 177 28.39 10.05 -5.66
CA ALA A 177 29.38 9.89 -6.72
C ALA A 177 29.95 11.25 -7.15
N LEU A 178 29.07 12.26 -7.37
CA LEU A 178 29.48 13.63 -7.67
C LEU A 178 30.37 14.22 -6.58
N PHE A 179 29.98 14.07 -5.31
CA PHE A 179 30.77 14.56 -4.19
C PHE A 179 32.15 13.93 -4.16
N TRP A 180 32.23 12.60 -4.28
CA TRP A 180 33.49 11.86 -4.28
C TRP A 180 34.42 12.31 -5.41
N LEU A 181 33.90 12.37 -6.63
CA LEU A 181 34.64 12.82 -7.80
C LEU A 181 35.10 14.28 -7.67
N SER A 182 34.27 15.15 -7.09
CA SER A 182 34.64 16.56 -6.86
C SER A 182 35.82 16.71 -5.90
N MET A 183 35.86 15.88 -4.85
CA MET A 183 36.97 15.84 -3.88
C MET A 183 38.26 15.32 -4.50
N LYS A 184 38.17 14.33 -5.41
CA LYS A 184 39.33 13.73 -6.08
C LYS A 184 39.78 14.47 -7.34
N ALA A 185 38.98 15.38 -7.88
CA ALA A 185 39.23 16.08 -9.14
C ALA A 185 40.63 16.71 -9.24
N ARG A 186 41.10 17.38 -8.17
CA ARG A 186 42.46 17.98 -8.14
C ARG A 186 43.56 16.91 -8.12
N SER A 187 43.43 15.88 -7.30
CA SER A 187 44.40 14.77 -7.22
C SER A 187 44.47 14.01 -8.56
N ARG A 188 43.32 13.83 -9.21
CA ARG A 188 43.22 13.22 -10.54
C ARG A 188 43.95 14.05 -11.60
N ALA A 189 43.72 15.36 -11.65
CA ALA A 189 44.43 16.26 -12.56
C ALA A 189 45.95 16.22 -12.39
N LEU A 190 46.44 16.16 -11.14
CA LEU A 190 47.88 16.03 -10.84
C LEU A 190 48.46 14.68 -11.27
N ARG A 191 47.73 13.57 -11.06
CA ARG A 191 48.16 12.23 -11.49
C ARG A 191 48.20 12.09 -13.02
N VAL A 192 47.25 12.71 -13.73
CA VAL A 192 47.26 12.78 -15.21
C VAL A 192 48.46 13.59 -15.71
N LEU A 193 48.75 14.75 -15.10
CA LEU A 193 49.94 15.54 -15.42
C LEU A 193 51.25 14.77 -15.16
N ALA A 194 51.26 13.90 -14.14
CA ALA A 194 52.40 13.06 -13.81
C ALA A 194 52.54 11.80 -14.71
N GLY A 195 51.70 11.65 -15.74
CA GLY A 195 51.78 10.53 -16.69
C GLY A 195 51.28 9.19 -16.16
N CYS A 196 50.51 9.17 -15.08
CA CYS A 196 49.95 7.91 -14.56
C CYS A 196 48.93 7.31 -15.54
N PRO A 197 48.92 5.98 -15.77
CA PRO A 197 47.99 5.35 -16.68
C PRO A 197 46.54 5.47 -16.18
N THR A 198 45.61 5.72 -17.12
CA THR A 198 44.17 5.94 -16.89
C THR A 198 43.53 4.85 -16.03
N TRP A 199 43.82 3.58 -16.31
CA TRP A 199 43.22 2.45 -15.60
C TRP A 199 43.61 2.44 -14.11
N ARG A 200 44.86 2.80 -13.78
CA ARG A 200 45.35 2.83 -12.39
C ARG A 200 44.70 3.96 -11.60
N ILE A 201 44.45 5.11 -12.25
CA ILE A 201 43.73 6.23 -11.66
C ILE A 201 42.28 5.84 -11.40
N GLN A 202 41.61 5.20 -12.36
CA GLN A 202 40.23 4.73 -12.20
C GLN A 202 40.11 3.66 -11.11
N ALA A 203 40.98 2.65 -11.10
CA ALA A 203 40.98 1.60 -10.08
C ALA A 203 41.18 2.16 -8.66
N GLN A 204 42.09 3.12 -8.48
CA GLN A 204 42.28 3.79 -7.18
C GLN A 204 41.09 4.66 -6.77
N ASP A 205 40.49 5.38 -7.71
CA ASP A 205 39.37 6.27 -7.42
C ASP A 205 38.08 5.47 -7.12
N LEU A 206 37.81 4.40 -7.88
CA LEU A 206 36.70 3.47 -7.64
C LEU A 206 36.95 2.61 -6.40
N GLY A 207 38.16 2.07 -6.21
CA GLY A 207 38.49 1.28 -5.02
C GLY A 207 38.36 2.10 -3.73
N GLY A 208 38.81 3.36 -3.75
CA GLY A 208 38.60 4.28 -2.65
C GLY A 208 37.12 4.62 -2.42
N PHE A 209 36.33 4.75 -3.50
CA PHE A 209 34.89 4.98 -3.40
C PHE A 209 34.16 3.75 -2.83
N ALA A 210 34.49 2.56 -3.32
CA ALA A 210 33.97 1.28 -2.83
C ALA A 210 34.27 1.11 -1.34
N ALA A 211 35.51 1.37 -0.90
CA ALA A 211 35.86 1.32 0.52
C ALA A 211 35.06 2.35 1.35
N ALA A 212 34.86 3.57 0.82
CA ALA A 212 34.06 4.60 1.47
C ALA A 212 32.56 4.27 1.56
N LEU A 213 32.07 3.32 0.75
CA LEU A 213 30.71 2.78 0.80
C LEU A 213 30.62 1.54 1.71
N LEU A 214 31.55 0.60 1.59
CA LEU A 214 31.56 -0.66 2.33
C LEU A 214 31.70 -0.48 3.84
N VAL A 215 32.54 0.48 4.28
CA VAL A 215 32.71 0.75 5.71
C VAL A 215 31.40 1.20 6.39
N PRO A 216 30.69 2.24 5.91
CA PRO A 216 29.42 2.61 6.50
C PRO A 216 28.33 1.56 6.27
N ALA A 217 28.32 0.83 5.14
CA ALA A 217 27.38 -0.28 4.91
C ALA A 217 27.52 -1.37 5.98
N GLY A 218 28.74 -1.87 6.21
CA GLY A 218 29.01 -2.87 7.24
C GLY A 218 28.71 -2.36 8.66
N ALA A 219 29.06 -1.12 8.96
CA ALA A 219 28.78 -0.52 10.27
C ALA A 219 27.27 -0.37 10.53
N VAL A 220 26.51 0.09 9.53
CA VAL A 220 25.05 0.23 9.63
C VAL A 220 24.38 -1.14 9.69
N THR A 221 24.80 -2.09 8.86
CA THR A 221 24.28 -3.47 8.89
C THR A 221 24.48 -4.11 10.26
N LEU A 222 25.67 -4.01 10.86
CA LEU A 222 25.93 -4.53 12.21
C LEU A 222 25.07 -3.85 13.27
N ALA A 223 25.00 -2.51 13.25
CA ALA A 223 24.20 -1.75 14.22
C ALA A 223 22.70 -2.04 14.08
N ALA A 224 22.19 -2.12 12.85
CA ALA A 224 20.79 -2.41 12.56
C ALA A 224 20.43 -3.86 12.90
N ALA A 225 21.29 -4.83 12.59
CA ALA A 225 21.08 -6.23 12.95
C ALA A 225 21.04 -6.41 14.47
N ALA A 226 21.92 -5.74 15.23
CA ALA A 226 21.88 -5.73 16.69
C ALA A 226 20.60 -5.09 17.23
N CYS A 227 20.19 -3.95 16.65
CA CYS A 227 18.94 -3.28 17.02
C CYS A 227 17.71 -4.17 16.78
N VAL A 228 17.64 -4.82 15.61
CA VAL A 228 16.57 -5.77 15.27
C VAL A 228 16.58 -6.98 16.21
N GLY A 229 17.75 -7.58 16.46
CA GLY A 229 17.89 -8.71 17.36
C GLY A 229 17.43 -8.41 18.79
N LEU A 230 17.74 -7.21 19.30
CA LEU A 230 17.34 -6.76 20.64
C LEU A 230 15.87 -6.32 20.72
N ALA A 231 15.36 -5.61 19.72
CA ALA A 231 14.02 -5.03 19.76
C ALA A 231 12.92 -5.98 19.24
N ARG A 232 13.23 -6.81 18.23
CA ARG A 232 12.27 -7.67 17.51
C ARG A 232 12.55 -9.16 17.68
N GLY A 233 13.77 -9.55 18.03
CA GLY A 233 14.18 -10.93 18.28
C GLY A 233 15.15 -11.46 17.23
N TRP A 234 16.00 -12.41 17.64
CA TRP A 234 17.09 -12.96 16.82
C TRP A 234 16.61 -13.83 15.65
N LEU A 235 15.38 -14.34 15.69
CA LEU A 235 14.75 -15.11 14.62
C LEU A 235 14.72 -14.31 13.29
N TYR A 236 14.40 -13.03 13.36
CA TYR A 236 14.21 -12.18 12.19
C TYR A 236 15.51 -11.63 11.59
N VAL A 237 16.63 -11.71 12.34
CA VAL A 237 17.91 -11.12 11.92
C VAL A 237 18.41 -11.74 10.62
N GLY A 238 18.21 -13.04 10.41
CA GLY A 238 18.62 -13.72 9.17
C GLY A 238 17.93 -13.17 7.93
N VAL A 239 16.60 -13.02 7.98
CA VAL A 239 15.81 -12.46 6.88
C VAL A 239 16.15 -10.97 6.67
N PHE A 240 16.21 -10.20 7.75
CA PHE A 240 16.57 -8.79 7.72
C PHE A 240 17.93 -8.53 7.08
N VAL A 241 18.96 -9.28 7.48
CA VAL A 241 20.31 -9.13 6.92
C VAL A 241 20.35 -9.55 5.46
N LYS A 242 19.62 -10.60 5.04
CA LYS A 242 19.52 -10.98 3.62
C LYS A 242 18.88 -9.87 2.79
N ALA A 243 17.77 -9.30 3.26
CA ALA A 243 17.10 -8.18 2.60
C ALA A 243 18.02 -6.95 2.51
N LEU A 244 18.64 -6.55 3.63
CA LEU A 244 19.54 -5.40 3.68
C LEU A 244 20.76 -5.60 2.79
N ALA A 245 21.46 -6.74 2.91
CA ALA A 245 22.64 -7.03 2.11
C ALA A 245 22.32 -7.08 0.61
N GLY A 246 21.17 -7.64 0.22
CA GLY A 246 20.71 -7.63 -1.17
C GLY A 246 20.57 -6.21 -1.73
N VAL A 247 19.90 -5.33 -0.98
CA VAL A 247 19.71 -3.93 -1.38
C VAL A 247 21.04 -3.15 -1.34
N GLU A 248 21.89 -3.37 -0.33
CA GLU A 248 23.21 -2.74 -0.23
C GLU A 248 24.12 -3.11 -1.40
N VAL A 249 24.20 -4.39 -1.76
CA VAL A 249 25.00 -4.87 -2.90
C VAL A 249 24.51 -4.22 -4.20
N ALA A 250 23.20 -4.20 -4.43
CA ALA A 250 22.61 -3.55 -5.59
C ALA A 250 22.96 -2.05 -5.65
N VAL A 251 22.77 -1.33 -4.54
CA VAL A 251 23.06 0.10 -4.42
C VAL A 251 24.56 0.39 -4.63
N ILE A 252 25.45 -0.42 -4.06
CA ILE A 252 26.90 -0.27 -4.24
C ILE A 252 27.28 -0.52 -5.70
N ALA A 253 26.76 -1.58 -6.33
CA ALA A 253 27.02 -1.90 -7.73
C ALA A 253 26.59 -0.77 -8.66
N VAL A 254 25.37 -0.26 -8.48
CA VAL A 254 24.84 0.90 -9.21
C VAL A 254 25.69 2.15 -8.95
N SER A 255 26.09 2.38 -7.71
CA SER A 255 26.94 3.53 -7.34
C SER A 255 28.28 3.51 -8.05
N LEU A 256 28.91 2.34 -8.12
CA LEU A 256 30.16 2.16 -8.83
C LEU A 256 29.99 2.37 -10.33
N LEU A 257 28.89 1.89 -10.91
CA LEU A 257 28.57 2.13 -12.33
C LEU A 257 28.37 3.62 -12.63
N VAL A 258 27.57 4.32 -11.81
CA VAL A 258 27.36 5.77 -11.95
C VAL A 258 28.68 6.52 -11.78
N ALA A 259 29.46 6.19 -10.75
CA ALA A 259 30.77 6.80 -10.53
C ALA A 259 31.73 6.54 -11.70
N LEU A 260 31.70 5.36 -12.32
CA LEU A 260 32.50 5.04 -13.50
C LEU A 260 32.10 5.89 -14.70
N VAL A 261 30.80 5.97 -15.02
CA VAL A 261 30.26 6.77 -16.13
C VAL A 261 30.59 8.25 -15.94
N MET A 262 30.35 8.79 -14.74
CA MET A 262 30.67 10.18 -14.41
C MET A 262 32.17 10.45 -14.41
N SER A 263 32.97 9.47 -13.97
CA SER A 263 34.42 9.55 -13.99
C SER A 263 34.97 9.62 -15.42
N ALA A 264 34.39 8.85 -16.34
CA ALA A 264 34.74 8.87 -17.76
C ALA A 264 34.33 10.17 -18.44
N SER A 265 33.14 10.71 -18.16
CA SER A 265 32.66 11.96 -18.77
C SER A 265 33.37 13.20 -18.23
N ALA A 266 33.85 13.16 -16.99
CA ALA A 266 34.54 14.28 -16.35
C ALA A 266 36.07 14.25 -16.50
N TRP A 267 36.60 13.51 -17.49
CA TRP A 267 38.04 13.30 -17.64
C TRP A 267 38.82 14.62 -17.86
N PRO A 268 39.99 14.82 -17.22
CA PRO A 268 40.79 16.03 -17.44
C PRO A 268 41.26 16.15 -18.90
N SER A 269 40.96 17.26 -19.57
CA SER A 269 41.46 17.53 -20.92
C SER A 269 42.78 18.31 -20.90
N ALA A 270 43.60 18.13 -21.95
CA ALA A 270 44.84 18.89 -22.12
C ALA A 270 44.60 20.42 -22.14
N THR A 271 43.49 20.85 -22.75
CA THR A 271 43.07 22.26 -22.79
C THR A 271 42.67 22.81 -21.42
N MET A 272 42.04 22.01 -20.56
CA MET A 272 41.68 22.39 -19.19
C MET A 272 42.94 22.62 -18.34
N LEU A 273 43.93 21.74 -18.48
CA LEU A 273 45.21 21.83 -17.76
C LEU A 273 46.04 23.02 -18.25
N ALA A 274 46.12 23.22 -19.57
CA ALA A 274 46.83 24.34 -20.18
C ALA A 274 46.25 25.71 -19.76
N THR A 275 44.93 25.81 -19.62
CA THR A 275 44.23 27.05 -19.24
C THR A 275 44.05 27.23 -17.72
N ARG A 276 44.68 26.37 -16.90
CA ARG A 276 44.62 26.41 -15.41
C ARG A 276 43.20 26.49 -14.85
N GLN A 277 42.25 25.84 -15.51
CA GLN A 277 40.87 25.82 -15.05
C GLN A 277 40.71 24.90 -13.82
N PRO A 278 39.79 25.21 -12.89
CA PRO A 278 39.56 24.35 -11.74
C PRO A 278 39.07 22.96 -12.21
N ALA A 279 39.68 21.90 -11.67
CA ALA A 279 39.38 20.51 -12.07
C ALA A 279 37.91 20.10 -11.85
N VAL A 280 37.18 20.80 -10.97
CA VAL A 280 35.75 20.57 -10.72
C VAL A 280 34.83 21.12 -11.81
N ARG A 281 35.35 21.86 -12.81
CA ARG A 281 34.54 22.47 -13.87
C ARG A 281 33.82 21.44 -14.73
N SER A 282 34.46 20.29 -15.01
CA SER A 282 33.85 19.21 -15.79
C SER A 282 32.65 18.55 -15.10
N LEU A 283 32.54 18.68 -13.78
CA LEU A 283 31.43 18.11 -12.99
C LEU A 283 30.24 19.06 -12.83
N ARG A 284 30.35 20.31 -13.28
CA ARG A 284 29.32 21.34 -13.06
C ARG A 284 27.99 21.00 -13.73
N SER A 285 28.02 20.58 -14.99
CA SER A 285 26.80 20.23 -15.74
C SER A 285 26.09 19.05 -15.08
N ALA A 286 26.84 18.01 -14.73
CA ALA A 286 26.31 16.84 -14.05
C ALA A 286 25.71 17.18 -12.68
N ALA A 287 26.34 18.07 -11.90
CA ALA A 287 25.79 18.52 -10.63
C ALA A 287 24.48 19.31 -10.78
N VAL A 288 24.38 20.18 -11.77
CA VAL A 288 23.14 20.92 -12.07
C VAL A 288 22.03 19.98 -12.53
N VAL A 289 22.34 19.00 -13.38
CA VAL A 289 21.37 17.99 -13.84
C VAL A 289 20.85 17.16 -12.67
N VAL A 290 21.74 16.66 -11.81
CA VAL A 290 21.34 15.89 -10.61
C VAL A 290 20.52 16.76 -9.66
N GLN A 291 20.90 18.01 -9.41
CA GLN A 291 20.10 18.94 -8.60
C GLN A 291 18.70 19.18 -9.21
N ALA A 292 18.59 19.40 -10.52
CA ALA A 292 17.31 19.63 -11.19
C ALA A 292 16.41 18.38 -11.17
N LEU A 293 16.96 17.21 -11.47
CA LEU A 293 16.22 15.94 -11.44
C LEU A 293 15.74 15.60 -10.02
N THR A 294 16.59 15.77 -9.01
CA THR A 294 16.20 15.54 -7.60
C THR A 294 15.13 16.52 -7.13
N PHE A 295 15.20 17.78 -7.53
CA PHE A 295 14.16 18.75 -7.26
C PHE A 295 12.83 18.36 -7.91
N LEU A 296 12.85 17.98 -9.19
CA LEU A 296 11.65 17.52 -9.91
C LEU A 296 11.04 16.28 -9.24
N LEU A 297 11.86 15.34 -8.76
CA LEU A 297 11.37 14.17 -8.03
C LEU A 297 10.72 14.55 -6.70
N VAL A 298 11.31 15.46 -5.92
CA VAL A 298 10.72 15.95 -4.66
C VAL A 298 9.35 16.60 -4.92
N VAL A 299 9.28 17.54 -5.87
CA VAL A 299 8.04 18.27 -6.16
C VAL A 299 6.99 17.35 -6.83
N GLY A 300 7.43 16.42 -7.66
CA GLY A 300 6.57 15.43 -8.33
C GLY A 300 5.96 14.41 -7.39
N THR A 301 6.69 14.01 -6.35
CA THR A 301 6.22 13.00 -5.38
C THR A 301 5.49 13.61 -4.19
N ALA A 302 5.66 14.91 -3.92
CA ALA A 302 4.97 15.61 -2.82
C ALA A 302 3.44 15.51 -2.94
N GLY A 303 2.89 15.64 -4.14
CA GLY A 303 1.45 15.52 -4.41
C GLY A 303 0.91 14.13 -4.10
N PRO A 304 1.43 13.07 -4.74
CA PRO A 304 1.07 11.69 -4.43
C PRO A 304 1.26 11.31 -2.96
N ALA A 305 2.36 11.73 -2.32
CA ALA A 305 2.60 11.47 -0.89
C ALA A 305 1.56 12.16 0.01
N TRP A 306 1.18 13.40 -0.31
CA TRP A 306 0.11 14.12 0.40
C TRP A 306 -1.26 13.48 0.19
N SER A 307 -1.55 13.03 -1.03
CA SER A 307 -2.77 12.28 -1.35
C SER A 307 -2.82 10.98 -0.57
N ALA A 308 -1.73 10.21 -0.55
CA ALA A 308 -1.61 8.98 0.24
C ALA A 308 -1.77 9.24 1.74
N TYR A 309 -1.18 10.31 2.26
CA TYR A 309 -1.36 10.72 3.66
C TYR A 309 -2.83 11.01 3.99
N ARG A 310 -3.55 11.76 3.14
CA ARG A 310 -5.00 11.97 3.31
C ARG A 310 -5.78 10.67 3.15
N SER A 311 -5.42 9.84 2.17
CA SER A 311 -6.01 8.52 1.96
C SER A 311 -5.84 7.63 3.18
N SER A 312 -4.74 7.74 3.92
CA SER A 312 -4.51 6.96 5.14
C SER A 312 -5.55 7.20 6.21
N SER A 313 -6.01 8.44 6.36
CA SER A 313 -7.10 8.76 7.30
C SER A 313 -8.42 8.17 6.83
N ALA A 314 -8.66 8.12 5.51
CA ALA A 314 -9.81 7.46 4.92
C ALA A 314 -9.73 5.94 5.07
N THR A 315 -8.56 5.33 4.87
CA THR A 315 -8.31 3.89 5.07
C THR A 315 -8.45 3.49 6.55
N ALA A 316 -8.05 4.35 7.48
CA ALA A 316 -8.28 4.12 8.91
C ALA A 316 -9.78 4.19 9.26
N ALA A 317 -10.51 5.15 8.69
CA ALA A 317 -11.96 5.22 8.82
C ALA A 317 -12.65 4.01 8.18
N GLU A 318 -12.17 3.55 7.03
CA GLU A 318 -12.64 2.34 6.36
C GLU A 318 -12.41 1.09 7.22
N MET A 319 -11.21 0.95 7.80
CA MET A 319 -10.90 -0.15 8.71
C MET A 319 -11.82 -0.15 9.95
N ALA A 320 -12.10 1.04 10.51
CA ALA A 320 -13.04 1.17 11.62
C ALA A 320 -14.48 0.75 11.24
N GLN A 321 -14.92 1.03 10.02
CA GLN A 321 -16.24 0.58 9.53
C GLN A 321 -16.27 -0.92 9.26
N TRP A 322 -15.19 -1.51 8.74
CA TRP A 322 -15.09 -2.96 8.61
C TRP A 322 -15.15 -3.67 9.96
N LYS A 323 -14.62 -3.07 11.03
CA LYS A 323 -14.78 -3.60 12.40
C LYS A 323 -16.24 -3.61 12.87
N ASN A 324 -17.02 -2.59 12.54
CA ASN A 324 -18.47 -2.60 12.83
C ASN A 324 -19.20 -3.75 12.11
N LEU A 325 -18.62 -4.26 11.01
CA LEU A 325 -19.10 -5.42 10.27
C LEU A 325 -18.49 -6.76 10.72
N ALA A 326 -17.67 -6.81 11.78
CA ALA A 326 -16.96 -8.03 12.18
C ALA A 326 -17.90 -9.19 12.57
N ASP A 327 -19.06 -8.88 13.16
CA ASP A 327 -20.11 -9.85 13.48
C ASP A 327 -21.11 -10.05 12.32
N GLN A 328 -20.89 -9.40 11.17
CA GLN A 328 -21.75 -9.58 10.00
C GLN A 328 -21.22 -10.70 9.10
N VAL A 329 -22.15 -11.51 8.62
CA VAL A 329 -21.91 -12.70 7.81
C VAL A 329 -22.71 -12.64 6.52
N ALA A 330 -22.13 -13.13 5.43
CA ALA A 330 -22.82 -13.40 4.19
C ALA A 330 -23.12 -14.89 4.08
N VAL A 331 -24.16 -15.22 3.32
CA VAL A 331 -24.47 -16.59 2.95
C VAL A 331 -23.87 -16.83 1.57
N GLN A 332 -22.92 -17.75 1.47
CA GLN A 332 -22.28 -18.18 0.24
C GLN A 332 -22.98 -19.43 -0.29
N PHE A 333 -23.15 -19.49 -1.60
CA PHE A 333 -23.81 -20.60 -2.28
C PHE A 333 -22.75 -21.47 -2.97
N GLY A 334 -22.63 -22.73 -2.54
CA GLY A 334 -21.82 -23.76 -3.17
C GLY A 334 -22.64 -24.63 -4.13
N MET A 335 -23.54 -24.02 -4.92
CA MET A 335 -24.50 -24.72 -5.77
C MET A 335 -24.69 -24.04 -7.12
N GLY A 336 -25.15 -24.80 -8.11
CA GLY A 336 -25.44 -24.26 -9.46
C GLY A 336 -26.75 -23.47 -9.52
N ASP A 337 -26.89 -22.65 -10.56
CA ASP A 337 -28.04 -21.73 -10.73
C ASP A 337 -29.41 -22.42 -10.67
N ASP A 338 -29.54 -23.62 -11.26
CA ASP A 338 -30.79 -24.39 -11.26
C ASP A 338 -31.18 -24.85 -9.84
N GLU A 339 -30.20 -25.29 -9.05
CA GLU A 339 -30.40 -25.68 -7.65
C GLU A 339 -30.75 -24.45 -6.81
N MET A 340 -30.05 -23.33 -7.01
CA MET A 340 -30.31 -22.06 -6.33
C MET A 340 -31.72 -21.51 -6.63
N THR A 341 -32.14 -21.56 -7.89
CA THR A 341 -33.49 -21.15 -8.33
C THR A 341 -34.58 -21.95 -7.61
N SER A 342 -34.36 -23.26 -7.39
CA SER A 342 -35.31 -24.11 -6.68
C SER A 342 -35.46 -23.75 -5.18
N LEU A 343 -34.49 -23.04 -4.61
CA LEU A 343 -34.45 -22.64 -3.20
C LEU A 343 -34.90 -21.20 -2.96
N GLU A 344 -35.14 -20.39 -3.98
CA GLU A 344 -35.52 -18.98 -3.86
C GLU A 344 -36.60 -18.71 -2.80
N PRO A 345 -37.74 -19.45 -2.74
CA PRO A 345 -38.76 -19.18 -1.73
C PRO A 345 -38.28 -19.39 -0.28
N ARG A 346 -37.34 -20.32 -0.07
CA ARG A 346 -36.74 -20.58 1.24
C ARG A 346 -35.72 -19.52 1.61
N ILE A 347 -34.97 -19.03 0.62
CA ILE A 347 -34.04 -17.91 0.80
C ILE A 347 -34.84 -16.63 1.12
N GLY A 348 -35.98 -16.42 0.45
CA GLY A 348 -36.92 -15.36 0.79
C GLY A 348 -37.42 -15.45 2.24
N ASN A 349 -37.81 -16.64 2.70
CA ASN A 349 -38.19 -16.85 4.11
C ASN A 349 -37.01 -16.60 5.06
N LEU A 350 -35.79 -17.04 4.72
CA LEU A 350 -34.58 -16.79 5.51
C LEU A 350 -34.36 -15.29 5.71
N VAL A 351 -34.50 -14.49 4.64
CA VAL A 351 -34.39 -13.02 4.71
C VAL A 351 -35.53 -12.43 5.55
N ARG A 352 -36.77 -12.89 5.37
CA ARG A 352 -37.93 -12.43 6.16
C ARG A 352 -37.71 -12.65 7.65
N ASP A 353 -37.28 -13.85 8.00
CA ASP A 353 -37.06 -14.27 9.38
C ASP A 353 -35.91 -13.46 10.00
N GLY A 354 -34.80 -13.30 9.27
CA GLY A 354 -33.68 -12.47 9.69
C GLY A 354 -34.06 -10.99 9.84
N GLU A 355 -34.85 -10.44 8.92
CA GLU A 355 -35.37 -9.07 9.00
C GLU A 355 -36.28 -8.89 10.22
N SER A 356 -37.17 -9.84 10.49
CA SER A 356 -38.06 -9.81 11.67
C SER A 356 -37.30 -9.89 13.00
N ALA A 357 -36.13 -10.53 13.01
CA ALA A 357 -35.22 -10.60 14.14
C ALA A 357 -34.30 -9.38 14.26
N GLY A 358 -34.37 -8.41 13.33
CA GLY A 358 -33.45 -7.27 13.26
C GLY A 358 -31.99 -7.67 12.96
N ALA A 359 -31.80 -8.86 12.38
CA ALA A 359 -30.49 -9.46 12.14
C ALA A 359 -30.01 -9.31 10.69
N VAL A 360 -30.77 -8.64 9.82
CA VAL A 360 -30.42 -8.47 8.39
C VAL A 360 -30.06 -7.02 8.10
N ALA A 361 -28.89 -6.78 7.53
CA ALA A 361 -28.45 -5.50 7.00
C ALA A 361 -28.40 -5.56 5.46
N TYR A 362 -28.85 -4.51 4.80
CA TYR A 362 -28.85 -4.41 3.34
C TYR A 362 -28.27 -3.10 2.87
N SER A 363 -27.42 -3.18 1.84
CA SER A 363 -26.93 -2.03 1.10
C SER A 363 -26.69 -2.41 -0.35
N TYR A 364 -27.25 -1.63 -1.27
CA TYR A 364 -26.97 -1.71 -2.70
C TYR A 364 -26.84 -0.31 -3.27
N THR A 365 -25.69 0.02 -3.85
CA THR A 365 -25.39 1.37 -4.35
C THR A 365 -25.26 1.40 -5.86
N PHE A 366 -25.95 2.35 -6.48
CA PHE A 366 -25.75 2.75 -7.86
C PHE A 366 -24.94 4.04 -7.89
N SER A 367 -23.76 4.01 -8.51
CA SER A 367 -22.92 5.19 -8.73
C SER A 367 -23.02 5.67 -10.17
N ASP A 368 -22.73 6.95 -10.40
CA ASP A 368 -22.60 7.54 -11.75
C ASP A 368 -21.59 6.80 -12.65
N GLU A 369 -20.56 6.20 -12.06
CA GLU A 369 -19.58 5.36 -12.76
C GLU A 369 -20.20 4.06 -13.33
N THR A 370 -21.18 3.51 -12.61
CA THR A 370 -21.80 2.20 -12.90
C THR A 370 -23.18 2.30 -13.55
N TRP A 371 -23.84 3.44 -13.41
CA TRP A 371 -25.20 3.68 -13.83
C TRP A 371 -25.21 4.71 -14.96
N GLU A 372 -25.66 4.30 -16.15
CA GLU A 372 -25.67 5.16 -17.35
C GLU A 372 -26.78 6.24 -17.34
N GLY A 373 -27.35 6.54 -16.16
CA GLY A 373 -28.49 7.43 -15.97
C GLY A 373 -28.18 8.72 -15.19
N ASP A 374 -29.17 9.60 -15.07
CA ASP A 374 -29.02 10.91 -14.41
C ASP A 374 -29.46 10.85 -12.93
N LEU A 375 -28.47 10.82 -12.02
CA LEU A 375 -28.66 10.81 -10.57
C LEU A 375 -28.90 12.21 -9.97
N GLY A 376 -28.98 13.26 -10.79
CA GLY A 376 -29.20 14.64 -10.36
C GLY A 376 -27.99 15.24 -9.64
N ASP A 377 -28.22 15.80 -8.45
CA ASP A 377 -27.17 16.45 -7.64
C ASP A 377 -26.29 15.46 -6.85
N TYR A 378 -26.48 14.15 -7.03
CA TYR A 378 -25.83 13.10 -6.25
C TYR A 378 -24.87 12.30 -7.12
N SER A 379 -23.72 11.90 -6.55
CA SER A 379 -22.77 10.99 -7.22
C SER A 379 -23.23 9.53 -7.20
N ALA A 380 -24.07 9.19 -6.22
CA ALA A 380 -24.61 7.86 -6.04
C ALA A 380 -25.96 7.85 -5.32
N ILE A 381 -26.70 6.76 -5.49
CA ILE A 381 -27.90 6.44 -4.74
C ILE A 381 -27.73 5.08 -4.10
N ALA A 382 -27.81 5.05 -2.77
CA ALA A 382 -27.68 3.84 -1.97
C ALA A 382 -29.04 3.44 -1.40
N PHE A 383 -29.51 2.25 -1.76
CA PHE A 383 -30.69 1.62 -1.17
C PHE A 383 -30.25 0.78 0.02
N VAL A 384 -30.73 1.13 1.21
CA VAL A 384 -30.31 0.50 2.46
C VAL A 384 -31.52 0.19 3.32
N ASN A 385 -31.38 -0.71 4.29
CA ASN A 385 -32.37 -0.83 5.36
C ASN A 385 -31.89 -0.13 6.65
N GLN A 386 -32.77 -0.03 7.65
CA GLN A 386 -32.44 0.64 8.91
C GLN A 386 -31.24 0.00 9.62
N ARG A 387 -31.12 -1.34 9.59
CA ARG A 387 -30.02 -2.05 10.24
C ARG A 387 -28.65 -1.67 9.68
N TRP A 388 -28.55 -1.49 8.35
CA TRP A 388 -27.31 -1.00 7.74
C TRP A 388 -26.96 0.41 8.21
N LEU A 389 -27.94 1.31 8.29
CA LEU A 389 -27.73 2.65 8.83
C LEU A 389 -27.20 2.61 10.25
N ASP A 390 -27.81 1.80 11.12
CA ASP A 390 -27.42 1.71 12.53
C ASP A 390 -25.96 1.23 12.66
N LEU A 391 -25.55 0.23 11.87
CA LEU A 391 -24.17 -0.27 11.84
C LEU A 391 -23.17 0.79 11.38
N MET A 392 -23.50 1.57 10.35
CA MET A 392 -22.60 2.57 9.76
C MET A 392 -22.57 3.90 10.52
N THR A 393 -23.61 4.20 11.31
CA THR A 393 -23.77 5.45 12.04
C THR A 393 -23.53 5.33 13.54
N THR A 394 -23.17 4.16 14.06
CA THR A 394 -22.89 3.92 15.49
C THR A 394 -21.92 4.95 16.10
N ASN A 395 -20.91 5.39 15.34
CA ASN A 395 -19.92 6.38 15.77
C ASN A 395 -20.07 7.75 15.09
N ALA A 396 -21.17 7.98 14.38
CA ALA A 396 -21.41 9.23 13.64
C ALA A 396 -21.94 10.34 14.56
N PRO A 397 -21.68 11.62 14.25
CA PRO A 397 -22.33 12.74 14.93
C PRO A 397 -23.88 12.65 14.86
N PRO A 398 -24.62 13.15 15.87
CA PRO A 398 -26.08 13.07 15.89
C PRO A 398 -26.79 13.67 14.66
N ASP A 399 -26.19 14.69 14.04
CA ASP A 399 -26.72 15.40 12.87
C ASP A 399 -25.98 15.02 11.56
N ALA A 400 -25.37 13.84 11.51
CA ALA A 400 -24.58 13.38 10.36
C ALA A 400 -25.42 13.13 9.10
N LEU A 401 -26.72 12.85 9.25
CA LEU A 401 -27.66 12.62 8.16
C LEU A 401 -28.84 13.60 8.28
N THR A 402 -29.20 14.22 7.17
CA THR A 402 -30.35 15.15 7.10
C THR A 402 -31.45 14.57 6.21
N PRO A 403 -32.73 14.65 6.61
CA PRO A 403 -33.85 14.21 5.78
C PRO A 403 -33.97 14.99 4.48
N VAL A 404 -34.28 14.27 3.40
CA VAL A 404 -34.60 14.81 2.08
C VAL A 404 -36.08 14.53 1.81
N PRO A 405 -36.91 15.55 1.53
CA PRO A 405 -38.31 15.32 1.15
C PRO A 405 -38.40 14.53 -0.16
N TYR A 406 -39.26 13.50 -0.21
CA TYR A 406 -39.44 12.65 -1.39
C TYR A 406 -39.82 13.47 -2.63
N GLU A 407 -40.59 14.55 -2.48
CA GLU A 407 -41.05 15.41 -3.58
C GLU A 407 -39.89 16.06 -4.34
N ARG A 408 -38.71 16.20 -3.72
CA ARG A 408 -37.51 16.73 -4.38
C ARG A 408 -36.79 15.71 -5.24
N VAL A 409 -36.93 14.42 -4.92
CA VAL A 409 -36.18 13.33 -5.56
C VAL A 409 -37.08 12.39 -6.37
N SER A 410 -38.40 12.46 -6.20
CA SER A 410 -39.39 11.55 -6.78
C SER A 410 -39.33 11.50 -8.31
N GLY A 411 -39.11 12.65 -8.97
CA GLY A 411 -39.01 12.73 -10.42
C GLY A 411 -37.79 11.98 -10.97
N MET A 412 -36.63 12.16 -10.34
CA MET A 412 -35.41 11.43 -10.70
C MET A 412 -35.55 9.94 -10.36
N LEU A 413 -35.99 9.61 -9.15
CA LEU A 413 -36.10 8.21 -8.70
C LEU A 413 -37.09 7.40 -9.53
N SER A 414 -38.23 7.98 -9.89
CA SER A 414 -39.22 7.30 -10.73
C SER A 414 -38.73 7.12 -12.16
N ARG A 415 -37.96 8.08 -12.69
CA ARG A 415 -37.39 8.00 -14.04
C ARG A 415 -36.26 6.96 -14.13
N GLU A 416 -35.33 6.99 -13.18
CA GLU A 416 -34.15 6.13 -13.21
C GLU A 416 -34.43 4.73 -12.65
N PHE A 417 -35.17 4.62 -11.54
CA PHE A 417 -35.32 3.35 -10.80
C PHE A 417 -36.75 2.79 -10.85
N GLY A 418 -37.70 3.49 -11.47
CA GLY A 418 -39.10 3.05 -11.51
C GLY A 418 -39.28 1.71 -12.21
N GLU A 419 -38.66 1.50 -13.36
CA GLU A 419 -38.72 0.20 -14.07
C GLU A 419 -37.96 -0.89 -13.29
N THR A 420 -36.76 -0.58 -12.80
CA THR A 420 -35.95 -1.51 -11.99
C THR A 420 -36.71 -2.02 -10.78
N PHE A 421 -37.32 -1.14 -9.97
CA PHE A 421 -38.12 -1.57 -8.83
C PHE A 421 -39.43 -2.26 -9.22
N SER A 422 -39.99 -1.95 -10.40
CA SER A 422 -41.16 -2.70 -10.89
C SER A 422 -40.79 -4.15 -11.22
N LEU A 423 -39.58 -4.38 -11.75
CA LEU A 423 -39.04 -5.70 -12.06
C LEU A 423 -38.60 -6.46 -10.81
N TRP A 424 -37.98 -5.76 -9.85
CA TRP A 424 -37.44 -6.40 -8.65
C TRP A 424 -38.49 -6.72 -7.59
N SER A 425 -39.65 -6.05 -7.66
CA SER A 425 -40.60 -6.12 -6.55
C SER A 425 -41.50 -7.35 -6.58
N ARG A 426 -41.82 -7.85 -5.38
CA ARG A 426 -42.87 -8.85 -5.18
C ARG A 426 -44.27 -8.29 -5.45
N SER A 427 -44.43 -6.97 -5.34
CA SER A 427 -45.73 -6.31 -5.48
C SER A 427 -46.05 -6.06 -6.96
N ARG A 428 -47.33 -6.02 -7.33
CA ARG A 428 -47.72 -5.54 -8.68
C ARG A 428 -47.84 -4.01 -8.76
N ARG A 429 -47.28 -3.28 -7.79
CA ARG A 429 -47.32 -1.81 -7.76
C ARG A 429 -46.28 -1.25 -8.72
N ALA A 430 -46.51 -0.05 -9.23
CA ALA A 430 -45.51 0.65 -10.02
C ALA A 430 -44.31 1.02 -9.14
N GLY A 431 -43.08 0.94 -9.67
CA GLY A 431 -41.86 1.21 -8.90
C GLY A 431 -41.84 2.60 -8.25
N GLY A 432 -42.45 3.61 -8.88
CA GLY A 432 -42.62 4.94 -8.27
C GLY A 432 -43.43 4.92 -6.96
N GLU A 433 -44.48 4.10 -6.88
CA GLU A 433 -45.27 3.93 -5.65
C GLU A 433 -44.47 3.21 -4.56
N ILE A 434 -43.63 2.24 -4.94
CA ILE A 434 -42.75 1.52 -4.02
C ILE A 434 -41.72 2.49 -3.43
N LEU A 435 -41.07 3.27 -4.29
CA LEU A 435 -40.08 4.27 -3.91
C LEU A 435 -40.70 5.33 -2.98
N SER A 436 -41.95 5.74 -3.19
CA SER A 436 -42.62 6.71 -2.31
C SER A 436 -42.74 6.27 -0.84
N GLY A 437 -42.64 4.95 -0.57
CA GLY A 437 -42.66 4.39 0.78
C GLY A 437 -41.32 4.43 1.51
N PHE A 438 -40.23 4.92 0.88
CA PHE A 438 -38.89 4.94 1.47
C PHE A 438 -38.63 6.25 2.22
N GLY A 439 -37.74 6.18 3.21
CA GLY A 439 -37.13 7.36 3.81
C GLY A 439 -35.95 7.85 2.98
N TYR A 440 -35.72 9.15 2.90
CA TYR A 440 -34.58 9.68 2.14
C TYR A 440 -33.71 10.56 3.01
N LEU A 441 -32.41 10.29 3.02
CA LEU A 441 -31.41 10.97 3.82
C LEU A 441 -30.24 11.39 2.93
N ARG A 442 -29.53 12.44 3.35
CA ARG A 442 -28.25 12.83 2.75
C ARG A 442 -27.21 13.14 3.85
N PRO A 443 -25.92 12.88 3.61
CA PRO A 443 -24.86 13.29 4.52
C PRO A 443 -24.85 14.80 4.79
N ALA A 444 -24.44 15.18 5.99
CA ALA A 444 -24.32 16.58 6.43
C ALA A 444 -23.08 16.78 7.32
N GLY A 445 -22.67 18.03 7.52
CA GLY A 445 -21.58 18.38 8.43
C GLY A 445 -20.20 17.82 8.03
N GLY A 446 -19.99 17.48 6.76
CA GLY A 446 -18.75 16.85 6.26
C GLY A 446 -18.65 15.35 6.55
N PHE A 447 -19.73 14.72 7.03
CA PHE A 447 -19.82 13.27 7.16
C PHE A 447 -19.81 12.61 5.78
N ARG A 448 -19.06 11.51 5.65
CA ARG A 448 -19.04 10.66 4.45
C ARG A 448 -19.69 9.34 4.78
N MET A 449 -20.85 9.07 4.19
CA MET A 449 -21.63 7.86 4.44
C MET A 449 -20.91 6.64 3.84
N PRO A 450 -20.64 5.59 4.64
CA PRO A 450 -20.16 4.31 4.12
C PRO A 450 -21.30 3.54 3.45
N VAL A 451 -21.11 3.15 2.20
CA VAL A 451 -22.10 2.40 1.40
C VAL A 451 -21.42 1.23 0.69
N ALA A 452 -22.07 0.07 0.62
CA ALA A 452 -21.54 -1.07 -0.13
C ALA A 452 -21.74 -0.84 -1.63
N GLN A 453 -20.70 -1.10 -2.43
CA GLN A 453 -20.84 -1.07 -3.89
C GLN A 453 -21.71 -2.26 -4.33
N GLY A 454 -22.69 -2.02 -5.21
CA GLY A 454 -23.58 -3.06 -5.69
C GLY A 454 -22.81 -4.21 -6.35
N GLY A 455 -22.85 -5.40 -5.74
CA GLY A 455 -22.16 -6.59 -6.24
C GLY A 455 -20.64 -6.62 -5.98
N GLY A 456 -20.12 -5.68 -5.18
CA GLY A 456 -18.69 -5.61 -4.82
C GLY A 456 -18.48 -5.67 -3.30
N GLY A 457 -17.52 -6.49 -2.86
CA GLY A 457 -17.12 -6.62 -1.45
C GLY A 457 -16.32 -5.43 -0.89
N SER A 458 -16.61 -4.20 -1.33
CA SER A 458 -15.91 -2.97 -0.92
C SER A 458 -16.86 -1.86 -0.49
N LEU A 459 -16.41 -1.01 0.43
CA LEU A 459 -17.16 0.15 0.91
C LEU A 459 -16.69 1.43 0.19
N SER A 460 -17.65 2.24 -0.28
CA SER A 460 -17.43 3.61 -0.74
C SER A 460 -17.82 4.60 0.36
N PHE A 461 -17.08 5.70 0.50
CA PHE A 461 -17.35 6.76 1.47
C PHE A 461 -17.73 8.04 0.76
N LEU A 462 -19.01 8.40 0.73
CA LEU A 462 -19.51 9.49 -0.10
C LEU A 462 -20.15 10.59 0.76
N ASP A 463 -19.83 11.86 0.49
CA ASP A 463 -20.48 13.04 1.10
C ASP A 463 -21.69 13.54 0.28
N ASP A 464 -21.85 13.09 -0.95
CA ASP A 464 -22.86 13.49 -1.93
C ASP A 464 -23.72 12.30 -2.42
N VAL A 465 -24.05 11.39 -1.51
CA VAL A 465 -24.93 10.23 -1.78
C VAL A 465 -26.36 10.46 -1.27
N LEU A 466 -27.36 10.05 -2.07
CA LEU A 466 -28.74 9.94 -1.61
C LEU A 466 -28.95 8.55 -0.99
N VAL A 467 -29.29 8.51 0.29
CA VAL A 467 -29.54 7.26 1.01
C VAL A 467 -31.05 7.02 1.09
N ALA A 468 -31.52 6.01 0.37
CA ALA A 468 -32.91 5.57 0.34
C ALA A 468 -33.11 4.42 1.34
N VAL A 469 -33.80 4.71 2.44
CA VAL A 469 -34.04 3.81 3.56
C VAL A 469 -35.32 3.02 3.30
N MET A 470 -35.15 1.74 3.04
CA MET A 470 -36.21 0.79 2.78
C MET A 470 -36.83 0.28 4.08
N PRO A 471 -38.17 0.23 4.19
CA PRO A 471 -38.85 -0.24 5.39
C PRO A 471 -38.81 -1.76 5.57
N SER A 472 -38.85 -2.52 4.47
CA SER A 472 -38.75 -3.99 4.49
C SER A 472 -38.23 -4.52 3.16
N LEU A 473 -37.23 -5.37 3.22
CA LEU A 473 -36.63 -6.09 2.09
C LEU A 473 -37.61 -7.13 1.56
N HIS A 474 -38.13 -8.00 2.43
CA HIS A 474 -38.98 -9.11 2.01
C HIS A 474 -40.31 -8.64 1.40
N GLN A 475 -40.86 -7.53 1.89
CA GLN A 475 -42.06 -6.93 1.31
C GLN A 475 -41.78 -6.19 -0.01
N THR A 476 -40.56 -5.69 -0.19
CA THR A 476 -40.19 -4.97 -1.41
C THR A 476 -39.81 -5.95 -2.50
N PHE A 477 -38.81 -6.81 -2.29
CA PHE A 477 -38.23 -7.65 -3.32
C PHE A 477 -38.88 -9.04 -3.41
N ASP A 478 -38.96 -9.58 -4.63
CA ASP A 478 -39.35 -10.98 -4.85
C ASP A 478 -38.23 -11.95 -4.43
N ASP A 479 -38.56 -13.24 -4.38
CA ASP A 479 -37.64 -14.27 -3.88
C ASP A 479 -36.39 -14.44 -4.76
N SER A 480 -36.50 -14.20 -6.06
CA SER A 480 -35.37 -14.31 -7.00
C SER A 480 -34.38 -13.18 -6.83
N ASN A 481 -34.87 -11.94 -6.73
CA ASN A 481 -34.03 -10.77 -6.49
C ASN A 481 -33.42 -10.80 -5.09
N LEU A 482 -34.15 -11.26 -4.07
CA LEU A 482 -33.58 -11.50 -2.75
C LEU A 482 -32.44 -12.51 -2.80
N THR A 483 -32.62 -13.62 -3.53
CA THR A 483 -31.58 -14.65 -3.70
C THR A 483 -30.34 -14.08 -4.38
N SER A 484 -30.52 -13.31 -5.46
CA SER A 484 -29.43 -12.59 -6.13
C SER A 484 -28.70 -11.62 -5.18
N MET A 485 -29.43 -10.88 -4.34
CA MET A 485 -28.84 -9.94 -3.39
C MET A 485 -28.09 -10.63 -2.24
N VAL A 486 -28.54 -11.81 -1.80
CA VAL A 486 -27.80 -12.65 -0.83
C VAL A 486 -26.52 -13.18 -1.49
N SER A 487 -26.59 -13.73 -2.70
CA SER A 487 -25.42 -14.33 -3.38
C SER A 487 -24.35 -13.30 -3.72
N THR A 488 -24.76 -12.08 -4.06
CA THR A 488 -23.88 -10.93 -4.33
C THR A 488 -23.42 -10.19 -3.07
N ARG A 489 -23.71 -10.72 -1.87
CA ARG A 489 -23.30 -10.17 -0.57
C ARG A 489 -23.83 -8.75 -0.30
N ASN A 490 -24.94 -8.35 -0.93
CA ASN A 490 -25.62 -7.09 -0.65
C ASN A 490 -26.57 -7.22 0.56
N ILE A 491 -26.96 -8.45 0.93
CA ILE A 491 -27.67 -8.78 2.17
C ILE A 491 -26.71 -9.49 3.11
N LEU A 492 -26.52 -8.91 4.30
CA LEU A 492 -25.70 -9.45 5.38
C LEU A 492 -26.58 -9.85 6.56
N PHE A 493 -26.19 -10.91 7.26
CA PHE A 493 -26.82 -11.37 8.49
C PHE A 493 -25.91 -11.09 9.69
N THR A 494 -26.49 -10.96 10.88
CA THR A 494 -25.74 -10.75 12.13
C THR A 494 -25.53 -12.10 12.83
N GLY A 495 -24.27 -12.43 13.13
CA GLY A 495 -23.86 -13.57 13.94
C GLY A 495 -23.93 -14.91 13.21
N VAL A 496 -22.82 -15.66 13.25
CA VAL A 496 -22.74 -16.97 12.58
C VAL A 496 -23.75 -17.97 13.16
N ALA A 497 -23.75 -18.18 14.48
CA ALA A 497 -24.59 -19.20 15.10
C ALA A 497 -26.09 -18.90 14.91
N ALA A 498 -26.48 -17.62 15.00
CA ALA A 498 -27.85 -17.20 14.76
C ALA A 498 -28.25 -17.45 13.29
N THR A 499 -27.37 -17.11 12.34
CA THR A 499 -27.61 -17.31 10.91
C THR A 499 -27.70 -18.80 10.55
N GLN A 500 -26.82 -19.64 11.11
CA GLN A 500 -26.86 -21.08 10.92
C GLN A 500 -28.15 -21.71 11.47
N ALA A 501 -28.58 -21.30 12.65
CA ALA A 501 -29.86 -21.75 13.21
C ALA A 501 -31.05 -21.35 12.33
N MET A 502 -30.99 -20.19 11.67
CA MET A 502 -32.01 -19.77 10.69
C MET A 502 -31.96 -20.61 9.41
N ILE A 503 -30.78 -20.89 8.87
CA ILE A 503 -30.59 -21.78 7.71
C ILE A 503 -31.13 -23.19 8.02
N GLU A 504 -30.84 -23.73 9.19
CA GLU A 504 -31.36 -25.03 9.64
C GLU A 504 -32.89 -25.02 9.73
N ARG A 505 -33.47 -23.97 10.35
CA ARG A 505 -34.93 -23.83 10.51
C ARG A 505 -35.65 -23.76 9.16
N GLU A 506 -35.09 -23.08 8.17
CA GLU A 506 -35.67 -22.99 6.82
C GLU A 506 -35.43 -24.25 5.98
N GLY A 507 -34.77 -25.26 6.54
CA GLY A 507 -34.46 -26.51 5.86
C GLY A 507 -33.50 -26.31 4.68
N LEU A 508 -32.55 -25.39 4.87
CA LEU A 508 -31.44 -25.07 3.98
C LEU A 508 -30.11 -25.67 4.48
N SER A 509 -30.13 -26.49 5.55
CA SER A 509 -28.95 -27.21 6.01
C SER A 509 -28.49 -28.25 4.99
N ALA A 510 -27.18 -28.51 4.92
CA ALA A 510 -26.61 -29.49 4.01
C ALA A 510 -27.28 -30.88 4.10
N GLU A 511 -27.63 -31.33 5.30
CA GLU A 511 -28.34 -32.60 5.51
C GLU A 511 -29.74 -32.59 4.88
N THR A 512 -30.47 -31.48 5.03
CA THR A 512 -31.82 -31.33 4.46
C THR A 512 -31.78 -31.21 2.94
N LEU A 513 -30.78 -30.48 2.40
CA LEU A 513 -30.58 -30.32 0.96
C LEU A 513 -30.19 -31.64 0.30
N SER A 514 -29.25 -32.38 0.90
CA SER A 514 -28.84 -33.71 0.45
C SER A 514 -30.03 -34.69 0.46
N GLY A 515 -30.86 -34.66 1.50
CA GLY A 515 -32.11 -35.43 1.57
C GLY A 515 -33.13 -35.09 0.48
N ARG A 516 -32.97 -33.96 -0.21
CA ARG A 516 -33.79 -33.54 -1.37
C ARG A 516 -33.10 -33.74 -2.72
N GLY A 517 -31.92 -34.34 -2.74
CA GLY A 517 -31.14 -34.57 -3.95
C GLY A 517 -30.42 -33.32 -4.49
N ILE A 518 -30.35 -32.24 -3.72
CA ILE A 518 -29.53 -31.06 -4.02
C ILE A 518 -28.11 -31.37 -3.55
N ARG A 519 -27.12 -31.20 -4.44
CA ARG A 519 -25.73 -31.54 -4.13
C ARG A 519 -24.97 -30.39 -3.48
N GLY A 520 -25.29 -29.15 -3.84
CA GLY A 520 -24.63 -27.99 -3.28
C GLY A 520 -25.12 -27.64 -1.87
N ASP A 521 -24.40 -26.71 -1.23
CA ASP A 521 -24.62 -26.28 0.14
C ASP A 521 -24.64 -24.76 0.29
N LEU A 522 -25.08 -24.29 1.46
CA LEU A 522 -24.98 -22.89 1.87
C LEU A 522 -24.01 -22.81 3.03
N SER A 523 -22.97 -21.99 2.89
CA SER A 523 -22.01 -21.70 3.95
C SER A 523 -22.17 -20.27 4.44
N VAL A 524 -21.88 -20.06 5.73
CA VAL A 524 -21.94 -18.74 6.36
C VAL A 524 -20.51 -18.24 6.48
N VAL A 525 -20.20 -17.09 5.87
CA VAL A 525 -18.86 -16.53 5.80
C VAL A 525 -18.82 -15.11 6.34
N TYR A 526 -17.76 -14.74 7.04
CA TYR A 526 -17.62 -13.39 7.59
C TYR A 526 -17.25 -12.37 6.51
N VAL A 527 -17.91 -11.22 6.54
CA VAL A 527 -17.80 -10.20 5.46
C VAL A 527 -16.58 -9.29 5.67
N ALA A 528 -16.24 -9.03 6.93
CA ALA A 528 -15.15 -8.12 7.27
C ALA A 528 -13.75 -8.69 6.98
N GLU A 529 -13.62 -9.99 6.68
CA GLU A 529 -12.31 -10.64 6.59
C GLU A 529 -11.43 -10.08 5.47
N GLU A 530 -11.98 -9.98 4.26
CA GLU A 530 -11.27 -9.45 3.09
C GLU A 530 -11.03 -7.93 3.21
N GLY A 531 -12.00 -7.20 3.76
CA GLY A 531 -11.95 -5.75 3.94
C GLY A 531 -10.88 -5.29 4.93
N ILE A 532 -10.77 -5.96 6.08
CA ILE A 532 -9.75 -5.67 7.11
C ILE A 532 -8.34 -5.94 6.56
N LEU A 533 -8.13 -7.08 5.88
CA LEU A 533 -6.82 -7.44 5.32
C LEU A 533 -6.36 -6.44 4.26
N ARG A 534 -7.26 -5.96 3.41
CA ARG A 534 -6.97 -4.95 2.38
C ARG A 534 -6.65 -3.58 2.99
N ALA A 535 -7.40 -3.15 4.00
CA ALA A 535 -7.15 -1.87 4.68
C ALA A 535 -5.78 -1.85 5.39
N GLN A 536 -5.39 -2.97 6.02
CA GLN A 536 -4.07 -3.13 6.64
C GLN A 536 -2.92 -3.02 5.62
N PHE A 537 -3.12 -3.48 4.39
CA PHE A 537 -2.13 -3.36 3.32
C PHE A 537 -1.99 -1.90 2.85
N MET A 538 -3.11 -1.19 2.70
CA MET A 538 -3.11 0.21 2.25
C MET A 538 -2.46 1.17 3.25
N ALA A 539 -2.64 0.95 4.56
CA ALA A 539 -1.96 1.71 5.60
C ALA A 539 -0.42 1.63 5.50
N TYR A 540 0.09 0.50 5.02
CA TYR A 540 1.51 0.25 4.86
C TYR A 540 2.13 1.02 3.69
N VAL A 541 1.42 1.07 2.55
CA VAL A 541 1.82 1.83 1.36
C VAL A 541 2.00 3.32 1.69
N VAL A 542 1.11 3.87 2.53
CA VAL A 542 1.21 5.27 2.98
C VAL A 542 2.50 5.52 3.76
N TRP A 543 2.82 4.66 4.73
CA TRP A 543 4.01 4.84 5.56
C TRP A 543 5.29 4.84 4.72
N LEU A 544 5.37 3.91 3.76
CA LEU A 544 6.47 3.83 2.80
C LEU A 544 6.61 5.10 1.94
N MET A 545 5.50 5.68 1.46
CA MET A 545 5.53 6.91 0.66
C MET A 545 6.06 8.10 1.47
N ASN A 546 5.73 8.20 2.75
CA ASN A 546 6.27 9.24 3.64
C ASN A 546 7.78 9.09 3.87
N LEU A 547 8.27 7.85 4.03
CA LEU A 547 9.70 7.57 4.15
C LEU A 547 10.45 7.93 2.84
N ALA A 548 9.87 7.58 1.69
CA ALA A 548 10.41 7.91 0.38
C ALA A 548 10.53 9.42 0.16
N LEU A 549 9.49 10.19 0.53
CA LEU A 549 9.50 11.65 0.45
C LEU A 549 10.62 12.23 1.34
N THR A 550 10.78 11.71 2.55
CA THR A 550 11.85 12.13 3.47
C THR A 550 13.24 11.87 2.85
N ALA A 551 13.43 10.70 2.25
CA ALA A 551 14.67 10.35 1.55
C ALA A 551 14.95 11.30 0.36
N LEU A 552 13.93 11.64 -0.43
CA LEU A 552 14.04 12.58 -1.55
C LEU A 552 14.43 13.98 -1.08
N VAL A 553 13.85 14.46 0.02
CA VAL A 553 14.18 15.75 0.63
C VAL A 553 15.66 15.79 1.06
N VAL A 554 16.16 14.71 1.67
CA VAL A 554 17.57 14.57 2.03
C VAL A 554 18.45 14.55 0.77
N ALA A 555 18.09 13.77 -0.25
CA ALA A 555 18.85 13.67 -1.50
C ALA A 555 18.95 15.01 -2.22
N PHE A 556 17.85 15.75 -2.34
CA PHE A 556 17.85 17.10 -2.91
C PHE A 556 18.72 18.06 -2.10
N THR A 557 18.63 18.03 -0.77
CA THR A 557 19.46 18.88 0.09
C THR A 557 20.95 18.62 -0.12
N VAL A 558 21.35 17.35 -0.20
CA VAL A 558 22.74 16.94 -0.47
C VAL A 558 23.18 17.36 -1.88
N ALA A 559 22.36 17.11 -2.91
CA ALA A 559 22.65 17.48 -4.29
C ALA A 559 22.85 19.01 -4.44
N THR A 560 21.95 19.80 -3.85
CA THR A 560 22.05 21.26 -3.83
C THR A 560 23.29 21.74 -3.07
N ALA A 561 23.64 21.13 -1.93
CA ALA A 561 24.86 21.47 -1.20
C ALA A 561 26.14 21.19 -2.01
N ILE A 562 26.18 20.09 -2.76
CA ILE A 562 27.33 19.73 -3.61
C ILE A 562 27.42 20.68 -4.81
N SER A 563 26.30 20.95 -5.47
CA SER A 563 26.23 21.91 -6.58
C SER A 563 26.68 23.31 -6.15
N ALA A 564 26.23 23.76 -4.97
CA ALA A 564 26.66 25.00 -4.34
C ALA A 564 28.17 25.00 -4.02
N LEU A 565 28.71 23.88 -3.52
CA LEU A 565 30.15 23.73 -3.25
C LEU A 565 31.00 23.79 -4.52
N ILE A 566 30.61 23.09 -5.58
CA ILE A 566 31.28 23.14 -6.89
C ILE A 566 31.25 24.58 -7.42
N THR A 567 30.09 25.24 -7.34
CA THR A 567 29.92 26.63 -7.78
C THR A 567 30.79 27.60 -6.96
N ALA A 568 30.86 27.43 -5.64
CA ALA A 568 31.71 28.23 -4.76
C ALA A 568 33.20 28.03 -5.06
N LEU A 569 33.65 26.79 -5.33
CA LEU A 569 35.04 26.51 -5.71
C LEU A 569 35.41 27.14 -7.06
N LEU A 570 34.50 27.14 -8.04
CA LEU A 570 34.71 27.77 -9.35
C LEU A 570 34.83 29.30 -9.23
N HIS A 571 34.09 29.92 -8.32
CA HIS A 571 34.07 31.37 -8.13
C HIS A 571 34.98 31.86 -6.98
N ALA A 572 35.71 30.97 -6.31
CA ALA A 572 36.52 31.31 -5.14
C ALA A 572 37.53 32.43 -5.42
N LYS A 573 38.12 32.47 -6.63
CA LYS A 573 39.06 33.53 -7.05
C LYS A 573 38.42 34.93 -7.11
N ARG A 574 37.11 35.00 -7.36
CA ARG A 574 36.33 36.25 -7.43
C ARG A 574 35.72 36.59 -6.07
N ASP A 575 35.14 35.59 -5.41
CA ASP A 575 34.37 35.80 -4.19
C ASP A 575 35.26 36.18 -2.99
N LEU A 576 36.53 35.71 -2.96
CA LEU A 576 37.48 36.01 -1.89
C LEU A 576 37.86 37.52 -1.82
N PRO A 577 38.32 38.19 -2.91
CA PRO A 577 38.55 39.64 -2.90
C PRO A 577 37.30 40.47 -2.60
N LEU A 578 36.13 40.06 -3.10
CA LEU A 578 34.88 40.76 -2.84
C LEU A 578 34.47 40.69 -1.36
N ARG A 579 34.73 39.54 -0.71
CA ARG A 579 34.46 39.39 0.72
C ARG A 579 35.46 40.16 1.58
N LEU A 580 36.75 40.16 1.20
CA LEU A 580 37.80 40.95 1.87
C LEU A 580 37.59 42.46 1.74
N SER A 581 36.98 42.93 0.64
CA SER A 581 36.58 44.34 0.48
C SER A 581 35.30 44.74 1.23
N GLY A 582 34.84 43.90 2.17
CA GLY A 582 33.72 44.21 3.06
C GLY A 582 32.33 43.94 2.48
N ARG A 583 32.20 43.39 1.26
CA ARG A 583 30.87 43.10 0.72
C ARG A 583 30.18 41.96 1.49
N PRO A 584 28.88 42.09 1.81
CA PRO A 584 28.12 41.03 2.46
C PRO A 584 27.90 39.84 1.53
N TRP A 585 27.79 38.64 2.09
CA TRP A 585 27.51 37.43 1.30
C TRP A 585 26.24 37.57 0.47
N ALA A 586 25.17 38.15 1.02
CA ALA A 586 23.92 38.39 0.29
C ALA A 586 24.16 39.02 -1.10
N ARG A 587 25.00 40.07 -1.18
CA ARG A 587 25.31 40.76 -2.44
C ARG A 587 26.25 39.96 -3.36
N ILE A 588 27.16 39.17 -2.80
CA ILE A 588 28.10 38.33 -3.59
C ILE A 588 27.33 37.14 -4.22
N LEU A 589 26.38 36.57 -3.49
CA LEU A 589 25.64 35.36 -3.89
C LEU A 589 24.34 35.67 -4.65
N GLN A 590 23.85 36.91 -4.61
CA GLN A 590 22.55 37.30 -5.18
C GLN A 590 22.35 36.81 -6.61
N SER A 591 23.29 37.10 -7.52
CA SER A 591 23.15 36.77 -8.94
C SER A 591 23.14 35.26 -9.23
N ARG A 592 23.74 34.42 -8.36
CA ARG A 592 23.75 32.96 -8.58
C ARG A 592 22.51 32.32 -7.98
N VAL A 593 22.13 32.75 -6.77
CA VAL A 593 20.92 32.28 -6.09
C VAL A 593 19.68 32.67 -6.90
N SER A 594 19.60 33.90 -7.44
CA SER A 594 18.44 34.32 -8.23
C SER A 594 18.25 33.49 -9.50
N ARG A 595 19.33 33.11 -10.20
CA ARG A 595 19.25 32.26 -11.39
C ARG A 595 18.74 30.85 -11.07
N GLU A 596 19.21 30.26 -9.97
CA GLU A 596 18.75 28.93 -9.54
C GLU A 596 17.30 28.98 -9.04
N LEU A 597 16.90 30.03 -8.32
CA LEU A 597 15.51 30.21 -7.88
C LEU A 597 14.56 30.44 -9.07
N LEU A 598 14.97 31.20 -10.08
CA LEU A 598 14.18 31.39 -11.31
C LEU A 598 14.02 30.09 -12.09
N ALA A 599 15.10 29.31 -12.22
CA ALA A 599 15.03 27.98 -12.84
C ALA A 599 14.12 27.03 -12.05
N GLY A 600 14.23 27.04 -10.71
CA GLY A 600 13.34 26.28 -9.83
C GLY A 600 11.88 26.68 -10.00
N ALA A 601 11.58 27.98 -10.04
CA ALA A 601 10.23 28.49 -10.26
C ALA A 601 9.67 28.03 -11.62
N ALA A 602 10.45 28.11 -12.70
CA ALA A 602 10.04 27.62 -14.01
C ALA A 602 9.73 26.11 -14.02
N LEU A 603 10.55 25.30 -13.32
CA LEU A 603 10.30 23.85 -13.18
C LEU A 603 9.02 23.57 -12.40
N VAL A 604 8.78 24.31 -11.30
CA VAL A 604 7.54 24.19 -10.52
C VAL A 604 6.32 24.58 -11.36
N SER A 605 6.39 25.67 -12.13
CA SER A 605 5.30 26.08 -13.03
C SER A 605 5.01 25.03 -14.11
N LEU A 606 6.04 24.42 -14.70
CA LEU A 606 5.86 23.34 -15.67
C LEU A 606 5.17 22.13 -15.03
N LEU A 607 5.59 21.75 -13.81
CA LEU A 607 5.01 20.62 -13.11
C LEU A 607 3.57 20.88 -12.67
N ALA A 608 3.25 22.12 -12.30
CA ALA A 608 1.91 22.55 -11.92
C ALA A 608 0.90 22.40 -13.07
N LEU A 609 1.34 22.50 -14.33
CA LEU A 609 0.49 22.27 -15.51
C LEU A 609 0.08 20.80 -15.70
N VAL A 610 0.83 19.87 -15.12
CA VAL A 610 0.62 18.42 -15.30
C VAL A 610 -0.02 17.79 -14.05
N GLN A 611 0.11 18.41 -12.88
CA GLN A 611 -0.46 17.89 -11.64
C GLN A 611 -1.94 18.24 -11.46
N ARG A 612 -2.65 17.37 -10.71
CA ARG A 612 -4.06 17.58 -10.35
C ARG A 612 -4.21 18.78 -9.39
N PRO A 613 -5.34 19.51 -9.44
CA PRO A 613 -5.56 20.69 -8.58
C PRO A 613 -5.47 20.34 -7.08
N ASP A 614 -5.88 19.15 -6.67
CA ASP A 614 -5.87 18.70 -5.27
C ASP A 614 -4.48 18.52 -4.66
N SER A 615 -3.42 18.48 -5.47
CA SER A 615 -2.03 18.33 -5.02
C SER A 615 -1.23 19.64 -5.01
N MET A 616 -1.86 20.77 -5.41
CA MET A 616 -1.21 22.09 -5.48
C MET A 616 -0.60 22.55 -4.14
N GLY A 617 -1.28 22.31 -3.02
CA GLY A 617 -0.78 22.68 -1.69
C GLY A 617 0.55 22.02 -1.35
N ALA A 618 0.66 20.71 -1.57
CA ALA A 618 1.88 19.95 -1.29
C ALA A 618 3.04 20.36 -2.22
N LEU A 619 2.72 20.63 -3.50
CA LEU A 619 3.68 21.15 -4.48
C LEU A 619 4.26 22.50 -4.05
N LEU A 620 3.43 23.42 -3.54
CA LEU A 620 3.88 24.72 -3.03
C LEU A 620 4.77 24.60 -1.80
N VAL A 621 4.45 23.69 -0.86
CA VAL A 621 5.29 23.43 0.32
C VAL A 621 6.66 22.89 -0.09
N ALA A 622 6.72 21.94 -1.02
CA ALA A 622 7.97 21.41 -1.55
C ALA A 622 8.78 22.49 -2.29
N ALA A 623 8.12 23.37 -3.05
CA ALA A 623 8.77 24.49 -3.72
C ALA A 623 9.35 25.50 -2.72
N MET A 624 8.61 25.82 -1.65
CA MET A 624 9.08 26.67 -0.56
C MET A 624 10.33 26.09 0.10
N PHE A 625 10.35 24.79 0.36
CA PHE A 625 11.55 24.12 0.89
C PHE A 625 12.76 24.34 -0.02
N GLY A 626 12.59 24.17 -1.34
CA GLY A 626 13.64 24.49 -2.33
C GLY A 626 14.13 25.94 -2.27
N MET A 627 13.21 26.88 -2.08
CA MET A 627 13.51 28.31 -1.95
C MET A 627 14.40 28.62 -0.74
N PHE A 628 14.30 27.86 0.35
CA PHE A 628 15.17 28.03 1.53
C PHE A 628 16.49 27.27 1.42
N VAL A 629 16.47 26.02 0.94
CA VAL A 629 17.65 25.15 0.91
C VAL A 629 18.72 25.67 -0.05
N VAL A 630 18.32 26.22 -1.21
CA VAL A 630 19.27 26.72 -2.22
C VAL A 630 20.12 27.89 -1.67
N PRO A 631 19.56 29.00 -1.15
CA PRO A 631 20.35 30.08 -0.57
C PRO A 631 21.24 29.64 0.60
N LEU A 632 20.71 28.81 1.52
CA LEU A 632 21.45 28.33 2.69
C LEU A 632 22.65 27.48 2.29
N SER A 633 22.48 26.59 1.30
CA SER A 633 23.55 25.77 0.74
C SER A 633 24.66 26.61 0.13
N HIS A 634 24.28 27.65 -0.65
CA HIS A 634 25.22 28.60 -1.23
C HIS A 634 25.98 29.42 -0.18
N LEU A 635 25.30 29.86 0.88
CA LEU A 635 25.93 30.58 2.01
C LEU A 635 26.94 29.68 2.73
N TRP A 636 26.54 28.46 3.07
CA TRP A 636 27.37 27.49 3.76
C TRP A 636 28.62 27.13 2.95
N ALA A 637 28.44 26.82 1.65
CA ALA A 637 29.53 26.50 0.74
C ALA A 637 30.54 27.66 0.59
N ALA A 638 30.04 28.89 0.44
CA ALA A 638 30.89 30.08 0.35
C ALA A 638 31.71 30.30 1.62
N ASN A 639 31.08 30.19 2.80
CA ASN A 639 31.76 30.30 4.09
C ASN A 639 32.83 29.23 4.28
N ARG A 640 32.54 27.97 3.92
CA ARG A 640 33.52 26.86 3.97
C ARG A 640 34.71 27.10 3.05
N CYS A 641 34.48 27.54 1.80
CA CYS A 641 35.56 27.86 0.87
C CYS A 641 36.40 29.05 1.36
N PHE A 642 35.75 30.11 1.86
CA PHE A 642 36.43 31.29 2.39
C PHE A 642 37.30 30.95 3.61
N SER A 643 36.73 30.25 4.60
CA SER A 643 37.45 29.81 5.79
C SER A 643 38.61 28.87 5.46
N GLY A 644 38.41 27.92 4.53
CA GLY A 644 39.46 27.00 4.08
C GLY A 644 40.63 27.69 3.37
N VAL A 645 40.39 28.78 2.64
CA VAL A 645 41.47 29.59 2.04
C VAL A 645 42.13 30.46 3.10
N SER A 646 41.38 31.06 4.02
CA SER A 646 41.93 31.88 5.11
C SER A 646 42.82 31.08 6.06
N ARG A 647 42.48 29.82 6.36
CA ARG A 647 43.28 28.92 7.21
C ARG A 647 44.54 28.36 6.52
N ARG A 648 44.66 28.47 5.20
CA ARG A 648 45.87 28.11 4.44
C ARG A 648 46.91 29.24 4.40
N ARG A 649 46.61 30.38 5.04
CA ARG A 649 47.56 31.42 5.40
C ARG A 649 47.58 31.51 6.93
N ILE A 650 48.50 30.78 7.56
CA ILE A 650 49.62 31.30 8.36
C ILE A 650 50.72 30.25 8.18
#